data_AF-A0A5J4VCJ0-F1
#
_entry.id   AF-A0A5J4VCJ0-F1
#
_cell.length_a   1.000
_cell.length_b   1.000
_cell.length_c   1.000
_cell.angle_alpha   90.00
_cell.angle_beta   90.00
_cell.angle_gamma   90.00
#
_symmetry.space_group_name_H-M   'P 1'
#
loop_
_entity.id
_entity.type
_entity.pdbx_description
1 polymer ?
#
loop_
_entity_poly.entity_id
_entity_poly.type
_entity_poly.pdbx_seq_one_letter_code
_entity_poly.pdbx_strand_id
1 'polypeptide(L)'
;MLRVAFLSLLVLSGLYAQETELLQPNQDTDLAQRNIQYSSNDNLFLSSNQKFVKKKIPSQRNANAISGTYSNQILTGGAASSPPTETDTGYQWTGGGALTISNCIFQQIILSAESLLDLKPTVTADTVKITDCVFQGITVTADVVTEAETAFKSTTTIYPTLGSTGQVVPILIQFNTDGAYTYTVSIERTRFISTHGTCAGAVAIFQSGTAGGTSSGTVTFTQCLFCRTVAEFGAQYIQGTTYGNAVYYGDVDLKPTISTANYIQSYTDCDSPSVALEAMEDITEYDYLMKMFPTAVVINITGGDSNPGTTVLPMKTLFGALWLCTPKKADYVDSSLDHGLVPVTITFGAGNYTESKTSYIFLERLTISGAGTQDASITTVQNNKDANPYSYLIISIAEDNYECVLTIEKIKFLLLQITGPQDSVAPLINLPQGEIQISQCVFITNDTAVSHKQPFILAQATPLQLNPFPSGTSTTYDPSSEVKFINTNFANATFTDVFSVSVTGGASATLTNCTFNNINAEATTASTTSAGALGVDLSTQDVQLSGCTFSSCECTGSGHSSACVIQAPTSGDSSIDSLLSRLQIAPVITFTNCTFSNNQGQGAGAVEFYDRWSLQFAFVSCSFITNTASGSAKDVFVDLKLSSDVSQDPNPVDIELIKKAFGGCTSTSGDTGKIIGTGNPASGSAGFLNLDEVLPSTLAAASSSTVKTALLEGESNITFFFLNVTAAMTNANDGPDRPRLISINDGNYVEPLGIVVGARGFDVEGQGADRASITNSGDAGLIWWLFLVTGGSLQLQGLKLQQSFTTSPYGAFIFLRGDGALIMNSIQIVHTDQTHAQKSGTIEATAGSVSFEN
;
A
#
# COMPACT_ATOMS: atom_id res chain seq x y z
N MET A 1 -4.89 -38.01 -15.12
CA MET A 1 -4.85 -39.26 -14.32
C MET A 1 -3.39 -39.59 -14.03
N LEU A 2 -3.11 -39.78 -12.75
CA LEU A 2 -1.88 -40.28 -12.09
C LEU A 2 -0.53 -39.53 -12.25
N ARG A 3 -0.19 -38.88 -11.13
CA ARG A 3 1.16 -38.58 -10.61
C ARG A 3 1.93 -39.88 -10.30
N VAL A 4 3.25 -39.84 -10.40
CA VAL A 4 4.16 -40.64 -9.55
C VAL A 4 5.27 -39.71 -9.04
N ALA A 5 5.44 -39.72 -7.72
CA ALA A 5 6.37 -38.93 -6.93
C ALA A 5 7.80 -39.53 -6.93
N PHE A 6 8.80 -38.72 -6.59
CA PHE A 6 9.95 -39.22 -5.82
C PHE A 6 10.42 -38.17 -4.81
N LEU A 7 10.56 -38.65 -3.58
CA LEU A 7 10.92 -38.00 -2.33
C LEU A 7 12.30 -38.55 -1.94
N SER A 8 13.24 -37.73 -1.44
CA SER A 8 14.42 -38.17 -0.66
C SER A 8 14.98 -36.97 0.11
N LEU A 9 14.74 -36.85 1.41
CA LEU A 9 15.48 -37.40 2.57
C LEU A 9 16.70 -36.57 2.98
N LEU A 10 16.53 -35.82 4.07
CA LEU A 10 17.56 -35.11 4.84
C LEU A 10 18.19 -36.08 5.84
N VAL A 11 19.52 -36.12 5.94
CA VAL A 11 20.26 -36.78 7.04
C VAL A 11 21.33 -35.83 7.56
N LEU A 12 21.40 -35.76 8.89
CA LEU A 12 22.30 -34.99 9.75
C LEU A 12 23.80 -35.17 9.43
N SER A 13 24.56 -34.10 9.68
CA SER A 13 25.86 -34.19 10.35
C SER A 13 26.10 -32.92 11.17
N GLY A 14 26.73 -33.07 12.34
CA GLY A 14 27.01 -31.99 13.29
C GLY A 14 28.49 -31.89 13.68
N LEU A 15 28.72 -30.94 14.59
CA LEU A 15 29.91 -30.71 15.44
C LEU A 15 31.17 -30.10 14.80
N TYR A 16 31.57 -28.91 15.26
CA TYR A 16 32.74 -28.66 16.15
C TYR A 16 32.83 -27.15 16.54
N ALA A 17 32.75 -26.83 17.85
CA ALA A 17 33.74 -26.14 18.69
C ALA A 17 34.13 -24.69 18.28
N GLN A 18 33.73 -23.65 19.01
CA GLN A 18 34.29 -23.12 20.27
C GLN A 18 35.69 -22.49 20.11
N GLU A 19 35.77 -21.16 20.13
CA GLU A 19 36.93 -20.42 20.62
C GLU A 19 36.51 -19.05 21.18
N THR A 20 37.14 -18.71 22.29
CA THR A 20 36.91 -17.56 23.17
C THR A 20 38.26 -16.85 23.26
N GLU A 21 38.33 -15.51 23.21
CA GLU A 21 39.33 -14.63 23.86
C GLU A 21 39.17 -13.19 23.31
N LEU A 22 38.78 -12.19 24.10
CA LEU A 22 39.58 -11.37 25.05
C LEU A 22 40.30 -10.17 24.40
N LEU A 23 39.84 -8.94 24.67
CA LEU A 23 40.54 -7.83 25.35
C LEU A 23 40.04 -6.42 24.95
N GLN A 24 39.76 -5.65 26.00
CA GLN A 24 39.38 -4.23 26.14
C GLN A 24 40.50 -3.23 25.70
N PRO A 25 40.53 -1.93 26.12
CA PRO A 25 39.56 -0.81 26.22
C PRO A 25 40.13 0.52 25.63
N ASN A 26 39.42 1.65 25.82
CA ASN A 26 39.88 3.04 26.08
C ASN A 26 39.25 4.09 25.14
N GLN A 27 38.44 5.01 25.71
CA GLN A 27 38.78 6.40 26.12
C GLN A 27 38.62 7.38 24.93
N ASP A 28 38.21 8.64 25.05
CA ASP A 28 37.71 9.53 26.09
C ASP A 28 37.31 10.82 25.33
N THR A 29 36.49 11.68 25.96
CA THR A 29 36.39 13.15 25.72
C THR A 29 35.82 13.62 24.35
N ASP A 30 35.12 14.74 24.18
CA ASP A 30 35.03 15.95 24.99
C ASP A 30 33.78 16.77 24.65
N LEU A 31 33.41 17.63 25.60
CA LEU A 31 32.40 18.67 25.52
C LEU A 31 32.73 19.72 24.45
N ALA A 32 31.70 20.26 23.77
CA ALA A 32 31.71 21.67 23.38
C ALA A 32 30.28 22.23 23.19
N GLN A 33 29.92 23.10 24.12
CA GLN A 33 28.83 24.07 24.01
C GLN A 33 28.98 24.94 22.76
N ARG A 34 27.87 25.24 22.05
CA ARG A 34 27.67 26.55 21.41
C ARG A 34 26.21 27.00 21.47
N ASN A 35 25.99 28.05 22.26
CA ASN A 35 24.88 28.98 22.16
C ASN A 35 24.84 29.63 20.78
N ILE A 36 23.67 29.70 20.15
CA ILE A 36 23.34 30.74 19.17
C ILE A 36 21.94 31.26 19.46
N GLN A 37 21.89 32.55 19.82
CA GLN A 37 20.70 33.38 19.93
C GLN A 37 20.07 33.59 18.54
N TYR A 38 18.75 33.44 18.42
CA TYR A 38 18.02 33.96 17.27
C TYR A 38 17.29 35.25 17.61
N SER A 39 17.57 36.26 16.79
CA SER A 39 16.99 37.60 16.80
C SER A 39 15.58 37.63 16.22
N SER A 40 14.80 38.55 16.77
CA SER A 40 13.45 38.95 16.42
C SER A 40 13.26 39.51 15.00
N ASN A 41 11.99 39.41 14.56
CA ASN A 41 11.24 40.22 13.59
C ASN A 41 11.00 39.55 12.23
N ASP A 42 9.75 39.13 12.01
CA ASP A 42 8.97 39.62 10.88
C ASP A 42 7.46 39.56 11.18
N ASN A 43 6.80 40.70 11.01
CA ASN A 43 5.36 40.87 11.02
C ASN A 43 4.84 40.73 9.59
N LEU A 44 3.84 39.88 9.35
CA LEU A 44 2.96 40.03 8.19
C LEU A 44 1.50 39.76 8.60
N PHE A 45 0.65 40.74 8.31
CA PHE A 45 -0.80 40.76 8.52
C PHE A 45 -1.52 39.75 7.61
N LEU A 46 -2.52 39.04 8.14
CA LEU A 46 -3.74 38.61 7.42
C LEU A 46 -4.90 38.42 8.41
N SER A 47 -6.11 38.62 7.88
CA SER A 47 -7.31 39.16 8.51
C SER A 47 -8.25 38.15 9.20
N SER A 48 -8.80 38.59 10.33
CA SER A 48 -10.11 38.31 10.95
C SER A 48 -11.01 37.18 10.41
N ASN A 49 -11.17 36.10 11.19
CA ASN A 49 -12.40 35.77 11.94
C ASN A 49 -12.33 34.33 12.48
N GLN A 50 -11.63 34.10 13.59
CA GLN A 50 -11.84 32.94 14.44
C GLN A 50 -11.71 33.35 15.91
N LYS A 51 -12.76 33.09 16.70
CA LYS A 51 -12.75 33.27 18.15
C LYS A 51 -11.83 32.21 18.76
N PHE A 52 -10.66 32.63 19.24
CA PHE A 52 -9.81 31.87 20.14
C PHE A 52 -10.39 31.90 21.56
N VAL A 53 -10.48 30.74 22.21
CA VAL A 53 -10.36 30.64 23.67
C VAL A 53 -9.05 29.89 23.95
N LYS A 54 -7.97 30.65 24.17
CA LYS A 54 -6.76 30.14 24.83
C LYS A 54 -6.98 30.26 26.34
N LYS A 55 -6.82 29.18 27.10
CA LYS A 55 -6.49 29.27 28.52
C LYS A 55 -5.14 28.62 28.79
N LYS A 56 -4.41 29.26 29.69
CA LYS A 56 -2.98 29.19 29.98
C LYS A 56 -2.75 28.16 31.10
N ILE A 57 -1.89 27.16 30.87
CA ILE A 57 -1.35 26.28 31.93
C ILE A 57 -0.02 26.88 32.39
N PRO A 58 0.17 27.26 33.67
CA PRO A 58 1.48 27.59 34.21
C PRO A 58 2.14 26.40 34.93
N SER A 59 3.44 26.28 34.65
CA SER A 59 4.56 25.66 35.40
C SER A 59 4.71 24.13 35.48
N GLN A 60 5.55 23.62 34.57
CA GLN A 60 6.68 22.69 34.76
C GLN A 60 6.56 21.56 35.81
N ARG A 61 6.29 20.34 35.33
CA ARG A 61 7.09 19.12 35.53
C ARG A 61 6.61 18.03 34.55
N ASN A 62 7.52 17.54 33.70
CA ASN A 62 7.39 16.45 32.72
C ASN A 62 6.00 16.24 32.09
N ALA A 63 5.69 17.10 31.12
CA ALA A 63 4.53 16.94 30.25
C ALA A 63 4.79 15.79 29.25
N ASN A 64 4.27 14.59 29.56
CA ASN A 64 3.86 13.66 28.52
C ASN A 64 2.65 14.31 27.84
N ALA A 65 2.90 14.96 26.71
CA ALA A 65 1.88 15.62 25.93
C ALA A 65 0.82 14.59 25.50
N ILE A 66 -0.42 14.80 25.93
CA ILE A 66 -1.60 14.20 25.30
C ILE A 66 -1.64 14.75 23.86
N SER A 67 -1.01 14.05 22.91
CA SER A 67 -1.16 14.32 21.48
C SER A 67 -2.22 13.38 20.91
N GLY A 68 -3.45 13.88 20.83
CA GLY A 68 -4.54 13.24 20.09
C GLY A 68 -5.26 14.30 19.26
N THR A 69 -5.43 14.03 17.97
CA THR A 69 -6.18 14.89 17.06
C THR A 69 -7.68 14.77 17.36
N TYR A 70 -8.26 15.69 18.12
CA TYR A 70 -9.71 15.77 18.31
C TYR A 70 -10.36 16.38 17.06
N SER A 71 -10.52 15.59 15.99
CA SER A 71 -11.27 16.06 14.82
C SER A 71 -12.78 15.87 15.07
N ASN A 72 -13.47 17.01 15.19
CA ASN A 72 -14.92 17.18 15.17
C ASN A 72 -15.77 16.24 16.04
N GLN A 73 -15.96 16.59 17.32
CA GLN A 73 -17.11 16.06 18.06
C GLN A 73 -17.79 17.04 19.01
N ILE A 74 -19.11 16.92 19.00
CA ILE A 74 -20.05 17.67 19.81
C ILE A 74 -20.38 16.82 21.04
N LEU A 75 -19.96 17.24 22.23
CA LEU A 75 -20.57 16.79 23.50
C LEU A 75 -21.97 17.40 23.60
N THR A 76 -22.97 16.85 22.91
CA THR A 76 -24.37 17.26 23.06
C THR A 76 -25.05 16.44 24.14
N GLY A 77 -25.04 16.97 25.36
CA GLY A 77 -26.01 16.58 26.39
C GLY A 77 -27.22 17.51 26.31
N GLY A 78 -28.37 16.99 25.87
CA GLY A 78 -29.65 17.68 26.10
C GLY A 78 -29.91 17.72 27.61
N ALA A 79 -29.83 18.92 28.19
CA ALA A 79 -30.20 19.21 29.59
C ALA A 79 -29.56 18.31 30.68
N ALA A 80 -28.26 18.01 30.58
CA ALA A 80 -27.49 17.68 31.79
C ALA A 80 -27.17 18.99 32.53
N SER A 81 -27.40 19.05 33.84
CA SER A 81 -27.12 20.25 34.66
C SER A 81 -25.62 20.58 34.79
N SER A 82 -24.73 19.74 34.28
CA SER A 82 -23.29 20.01 34.14
C SER A 82 -22.64 19.10 33.08
N PRO A 83 -21.74 19.61 32.22
CA PRO A 83 -20.89 18.78 31.35
C PRO A 83 -19.94 17.90 32.19
N PRO A 84 -19.34 16.82 31.61
CA PRO A 84 -18.32 16.03 32.28
C PRO A 84 -17.20 16.92 32.83
N THR A 85 -16.71 16.61 34.03
CA THR A 85 -15.61 17.37 34.63
C THR A 85 -14.29 16.71 34.22
N GLU A 86 -13.39 17.48 33.62
CA GLU A 86 -12.02 17.06 33.33
C GLU A 86 -11.23 17.00 34.65
N THR A 87 -10.62 15.86 34.93
CA THR A 87 -9.71 15.64 36.06
C THR A 87 -8.26 15.71 35.56
N ASP A 88 -7.28 15.62 36.46
CA ASP A 88 -5.86 15.71 36.07
C ASP A 88 -5.44 14.58 35.12
N THR A 89 -6.18 13.45 35.04
CA THR A 89 -5.84 12.31 34.17
C THR A 89 -7.00 11.64 33.40
N GLY A 90 -8.26 12.02 33.61
CA GLY A 90 -9.42 11.41 32.93
C GLY A 90 -10.72 12.23 32.92
N TYR A 91 -11.82 11.63 32.44
CA TYR A 91 -13.14 12.26 32.41
C TYR A 91 -14.08 11.61 33.42
N GLN A 92 -14.59 12.43 34.34
CA GLN A 92 -15.62 11.99 35.28
C GLN A 92 -16.99 12.55 34.88
N TRP A 93 -17.97 11.67 34.79
CA TRP A 93 -19.38 12.03 34.67
C TRP A 93 -20.13 11.54 35.91
N THR A 94 -20.75 12.48 36.62
CA THR A 94 -21.67 12.18 37.72
C THR A 94 -23.08 12.57 37.26
N GLY A 95 -24.06 11.71 37.54
CA GLY A 95 -25.38 11.68 36.92
C GLY A 95 -26.21 12.97 36.93
N GLY A 96 -27.32 12.96 36.19
CA GLY A 96 -28.19 14.12 35.98
C GLY A 96 -28.73 14.30 34.56
N GLY A 97 -28.79 13.23 33.74
CA GLY A 97 -29.30 13.28 32.37
C GLY A 97 -28.71 12.22 31.42
N ALA A 98 -28.79 12.49 30.11
CA ALA A 98 -28.24 11.63 29.06
C ALA A 98 -26.79 12.06 28.70
N LEU A 99 -25.86 11.10 28.64
CA LEU A 99 -24.51 11.26 28.11
C LEU A 99 -24.36 10.45 26.82
N THR A 100 -23.81 11.06 25.78
CA THR A 100 -23.44 10.36 24.54
C THR A 100 -22.00 10.68 24.15
N ILE A 101 -21.20 9.64 23.93
CA ILE A 101 -19.83 9.67 23.42
C ILE A 101 -19.85 8.91 22.09
N SER A 102 -19.48 9.54 20.97
CA SER A 102 -19.72 8.92 19.66
C SER A 102 -18.67 9.25 18.60
N ASN A 103 -18.03 8.25 17.98
CA ASN A 103 -16.98 8.38 16.95
C ASN A 103 -15.56 8.72 17.50
N CYS A 104 -15.30 8.52 18.79
CA CYS A 104 -14.04 8.96 19.43
C CYS A 104 -12.91 7.95 19.23
N ILE A 105 -11.67 8.43 19.18
CA ILE A 105 -10.46 7.59 19.26
C ILE A 105 -9.64 8.05 20.47
N PHE A 106 -9.44 7.15 21.43
CA PHE A 106 -8.57 7.30 22.58
C PHE A 106 -7.35 6.42 22.35
N GLN A 107 -6.16 7.01 22.20
CA GLN A 107 -4.97 6.26 21.77
C GLN A 107 -3.72 6.65 22.57
N GLN A 108 -2.86 5.66 22.89
CA GLN A 108 -1.58 5.84 23.58
C GLN A 108 -1.69 6.61 24.92
N ILE A 109 -2.61 6.17 25.78
CA ILE A 109 -2.88 6.85 27.06
C ILE A 109 -2.28 6.02 28.19
N ILE A 110 -1.41 6.64 28.98
CA ILE A 110 -0.93 6.06 30.24
C ILE A 110 -1.71 6.72 31.38
N LEU A 111 -2.47 5.91 32.11
CA LEU A 111 -3.25 6.33 33.26
C LEU A 111 -2.50 6.04 34.55
N SER A 112 -2.56 6.98 35.49
CA SER A 112 -2.03 6.83 36.85
C SER A 112 -3.14 7.16 37.85
N ALA A 113 -3.52 6.18 38.66
CA ALA A 113 -4.48 6.30 39.78
C ALA A 113 -5.95 6.66 39.43
N GLU A 114 -6.30 6.98 38.18
CA GLU A 114 -7.70 7.25 37.76
C GLU A 114 -8.05 6.56 36.43
N SER A 115 -9.33 6.21 36.26
CA SER A 115 -9.86 5.61 35.02
C SER A 115 -10.09 6.69 33.95
N LEU A 116 -9.92 6.33 32.66
CA LEU A 116 -10.08 7.29 31.57
C LEU A 116 -11.53 7.82 31.48
N LEU A 117 -12.52 6.94 31.60
CA LEU A 117 -13.93 7.31 31.74
C LEU A 117 -14.46 6.76 33.06
N ASP A 118 -14.84 7.65 33.99
CA ASP A 118 -15.49 7.30 35.25
C ASP A 118 -16.96 7.75 35.22
N LEU A 119 -17.86 6.78 35.06
CA LEU A 119 -19.29 6.97 34.83
C LEU A 119 -20.09 6.64 36.10
N LYS A 120 -20.65 7.66 36.75
CA LYS A 120 -21.44 7.54 37.98
C LYS A 120 -22.89 7.99 37.77
N PRO A 121 -23.76 7.18 37.17
CA PRO A 121 -25.20 7.49 37.14
C PRO A 121 -25.77 7.53 38.57
N THR A 122 -26.57 8.56 38.87
CA THR A 122 -27.06 8.87 40.23
C THR A 122 -28.57 9.06 40.33
N VAL A 123 -29.32 9.12 39.21
CA VAL A 123 -30.79 9.32 39.23
C VAL A 123 -31.55 8.38 38.27
N THR A 124 -32.85 8.16 38.51
CA THR A 124 -33.74 7.42 37.58
C THR A 124 -33.73 8.09 36.20
N ALA A 125 -33.56 7.30 35.13
CA ALA A 125 -33.48 7.74 33.73
C ALA A 125 -32.13 8.31 33.25
N ASP A 126 -31.07 8.23 34.07
CA ASP A 126 -29.71 8.43 33.56
C ASP A 126 -29.40 7.40 32.45
N THR A 127 -28.96 7.90 31.30
CA THR A 127 -28.61 7.07 30.13
C THR A 127 -27.23 7.44 29.62
N VAL A 128 -26.34 6.45 29.50
CA VAL A 128 -25.02 6.63 28.88
C VAL A 128 -24.96 5.82 27.60
N LYS A 129 -24.57 6.45 26.50
CA LYS A 129 -24.34 5.79 25.22
C LYS A 129 -22.93 6.07 24.72
N ILE A 130 -22.10 5.03 24.60
CA ILE A 130 -20.80 5.07 23.94
C ILE A 130 -20.98 4.35 22.60
N THR A 131 -20.71 4.99 21.48
CA THR A 131 -20.93 4.40 20.15
C THR A 131 -19.79 4.70 19.19
N ASP A 132 -19.40 3.74 18.35
CA ASP A 132 -18.40 3.97 17.29
C ASP A 132 -17.04 4.48 17.84
N CYS A 133 -16.63 4.06 19.04
CA CYS A 133 -15.40 4.53 19.68
C CYS A 133 -14.26 3.51 19.59
N VAL A 134 -13.02 3.97 19.67
CA VAL A 134 -11.81 3.12 19.72
C VAL A 134 -10.99 3.52 20.95
N PHE A 135 -10.63 2.53 21.77
CA PHE A 135 -9.73 2.62 22.91
C PHE A 135 -8.50 1.77 22.59
N GLN A 136 -7.35 2.39 22.40
CA GLN A 136 -6.17 1.73 21.83
C GLN A 136 -4.88 2.09 22.58
N GLY A 137 -4.09 1.09 22.96
CA GLY A 137 -2.80 1.32 23.64
C GLY A 137 -2.98 2.10 24.95
N ILE A 138 -3.98 1.71 25.74
CA ILE A 138 -4.25 2.32 27.05
C ILE A 138 -3.56 1.46 28.10
N THR A 139 -2.60 2.02 28.82
CA THR A 139 -1.90 1.31 29.89
C THR A 139 -2.18 1.97 31.23
N VAL A 140 -2.41 1.18 32.27
CA VAL A 140 -2.64 1.67 33.62
C VAL A 140 -1.39 1.38 34.45
N THR A 141 -0.55 2.39 34.63
CA THR A 141 0.62 2.26 35.51
C THR A 141 0.20 2.57 36.94
N ALA A 142 0.36 1.60 37.83
CA ALA A 142 0.31 1.84 39.27
C ALA A 142 1.61 2.52 39.74
N ASP A 143 1.87 3.74 39.24
CA ASP A 143 3.12 4.43 39.57
C ASP A 143 3.02 5.06 40.96
N VAL A 144 3.86 4.59 41.85
CA VAL A 144 4.05 5.16 43.17
C VAL A 144 4.98 6.33 43.01
N VAL A 145 4.44 7.53 43.20
CA VAL A 145 5.24 8.73 43.42
C VAL A 145 6.11 8.49 44.66
N THR A 146 7.32 8.00 44.46
CA THR A 146 8.41 8.10 45.43
C THR A 146 9.53 8.87 44.75
N GLU A 147 9.79 10.06 45.28
CA GLU A 147 10.95 10.86 44.92
C GLU A 147 12.23 10.02 45.11
N ALA A 148 12.77 9.46 44.02
CA ALA A 148 14.20 9.26 43.72
C ALA A 148 14.40 8.18 42.65
N GLU A 149 14.62 8.58 41.40
CA GLU A 149 15.41 7.78 40.47
C GLU A 149 16.84 7.66 41.02
N THR A 150 17.30 6.43 41.29
CA THR A 150 18.64 5.90 40.97
C THR A 150 18.96 4.65 41.82
N ALA A 151 18.54 3.45 41.39
CA ALA A 151 19.28 2.19 41.63
C ALA A 151 18.57 0.96 41.01
N PHE A 152 19.12 0.51 39.88
CA PHE A 152 19.43 -0.87 39.51
C PHE A 152 18.72 -2.07 40.21
N LYS A 153 18.12 -2.94 39.36
CA LYS A 153 17.97 -4.41 39.47
C LYS A 153 18.27 -5.02 40.85
N SER A 154 17.21 -5.40 41.58
CA SER A 154 17.31 -6.35 42.68
C SER A 154 16.06 -7.22 42.78
N THR A 155 16.28 -8.53 42.80
CA THR A 155 15.32 -9.64 42.83
C THR A 155 14.62 -9.80 44.18
N THR A 156 13.98 -8.76 44.70
CA THR A 156 13.16 -8.90 45.92
C THR A 156 11.99 -7.92 45.95
N THR A 157 10.81 -8.53 46.01
CA THR A 157 9.46 -8.01 46.21
C THR A 157 9.39 -6.86 47.21
N ILE A 158 9.19 -5.63 46.73
CA ILE A 158 8.60 -4.54 47.50
C ILE A 158 7.68 -3.76 46.55
N TYR A 159 6.44 -4.23 46.41
CA TYR A 159 5.37 -3.49 45.76
C TYR A 159 4.66 -2.63 46.81
N PRO A 160 4.41 -1.33 46.57
CA PRO A 160 3.66 -0.50 47.50
C PRO A 160 2.19 -0.90 47.53
N THR A 161 1.60 -0.93 48.72
CA THR A 161 0.16 -1.12 48.93
C THR A 161 -0.62 0.05 48.33
N LEU A 162 -1.20 -0.14 47.13
CA LEU A 162 -2.40 0.59 46.72
C LEU A 162 -3.47 0.36 47.80
N GLY A 163 -4.04 1.44 48.34
CA GLY A 163 -5.19 1.34 49.24
C GLY A 163 -6.29 0.51 48.58
N SER A 164 -7.04 -0.24 49.38
CA SER A 164 -8.01 -1.27 49.01
C SER A 164 -9.22 -0.82 48.15
N THR A 165 -9.13 0.28 47.39
CA THR A 165 -10.30 0.91 46.72
C THR A 165 -10.03 1.54 45.35
N GLY A 166 -8.78 1.66 44.88
CA GLY A 166 -8.48 2.33 43.60
C GLY A 166 -8.49 1.37 42.41
N GLN A 167 -9.66 0.97 41.92
CA GLN A 167 -9.75 0.18 40.68
C GLN A 167 -9.64 1.10 39.48
N VAL A 168 -8.58 0.93 38.70
CA VAL A 168 -8.27 1.77 37.54
C VAL A 168 -8.35 0.91 36.28
N VAL A 169 -9.21 1.31 35.36
CA VAL A 169 -9.50 0.63 34.08
C VAL A 169 -9.83 1.67 33.01
N PRO A 170 -9.84 1.34 31.71
CA PRO A 170 -10.24 2.31 30.69
C PRO A 170 -11.65 2.88 30.89
N ILE A 171 -12.64 2.05 31.23
CA ILE A 171 -14.00 2.52 31.56
C ILE A 171 -14.44 1.94 32.91
N LEU A 172 -14.68 2.83 33.86
CA LEU A 172 -15.24 2.52 35.17
C LEU A 172 -16.71 2.96 35.21
N ILE A 173 -17.59 2.04 35.59
CA ILE A 173 -19.03 2.31 35.78
C ILE A 173 -19.36 2.08 37.24
N GLN A 174 -19.88 3.09 37.94
CA GLN A 174 -20.23 3.02 39.35
C GLN A 174 -21.69 3.38 39.58
N PHE A 175 -22.48 2.39 39.98
CA PHE A 175 -23.89 2.60 40.30
C PHE A 175 -24.06 3.05 41.75
N ASN A 176 -24.74 4.19 41.93
CA ASN A 176 -25.09 4.69 43.26
C ASN A 176 -26.33 3.95 43.82
N THR A 177 -26.27 3.52 45.08
CA THR A 177 -27.32 2.75 45.77
C THR A 177 -28.30 3.58 46.60
N ASP A 178 -28.20 4.91 46.60
CA ASP A 178 -29.09 5.78 47.40
C ASP A 178 -30.54 5.86 46.85
N GLY A 179 -31.16 4.71 46.51
CA GLY A 179 -32.54 4.61 46.01
C GLY A 179 -32.79 3.48 45.01
N ALA A 180 -34.07 3.17 44.75
CA ALA A 180 -34.47 2.22 43.71
C ALA A 180 -34.40 2.88 42.32
N TYR A 181 -33.21 2.88 41.73
CA TYR A 181 -32.94 3.49 40.42
C TYR A 181 -32.86 2.44 39.31
N THR A 182 -33.28 2.83 38.10
CA THR A 182 -33.03 2.12 36.86
C THR A 182 -32.20 3.00 35.93
N TYR A 183 -31.01 2.52 35.58
CA TYR A 183 -30.06 3.19 34.68
C TYR A 183 -29.70 2.28 33.51
N THR A 184 -29.29 2.88 32.40
CA THR A 184 -28.90 2.14 31.19
C THR A 184 -27.60 2.69 30.62
N VAL A 185 -26.60 1.82 30.51
CA VAL A 185 -25.34 2.09 29.83
C VAL A 185 -25.30 1.21 28.57
N SER A 186 -25.23 1.82 27.40
CA SER A 186 -25.08 1.13 26.12
C SER A 186 -23.71 1.43 25.54
N ILE A 187 -22.91 0.40 25.32
CA ILE A 187 -21.64 0.47 24.60
C ILE A 187 -21.84 -0.26 23.27
N GLU A 188 -21.81 0.48 22.17
CA GLU A 188 -22.13 0.00 20.83
C GLU A 188 -20.92 0.21 19.90
N ARG A 189 -20.61 -0.75 19.03
CA ARG A 189 -19.57 -0.63 17.99
C ARG A 189 -18.25 -0.04 18.51
N THR A 190 -17.82 -0.49 19.68
CA THR A 190 -16.65 0.05 20.37
C THR A 190 -15.53 -0.97 20.42
N ARG A 191 -14.28 -0.55 20.18
CA ARG A 191 -13.11 -1.42 20.16
C ARG A 191 -12.18 -1.10 21.32
N PHE A 192 -11.70 -2.13 21.99
CA PHE A 192 -10.62 -2.08 22.97
C PHE A 192 -9.47 -2.88 22.39
N ILE A 193 -8.35 -2.22 22.11
CA ILE A 193 -7.18 -2.80 21.45
C ILE A 193 -5.97 -2.55 22.34
N SER A 194 -5.33 -3.61 22.84
CA SER A 194 -4.13 -3.47 23.67
C SER A 194 -4.39 -2.54 24.87
N THR A 195 -5.46 -2.80 25.61
CA THR A 195 -5.83 -2.01 26.78
C THR A 195 -5.58 -2.80 28.06
N HIS A 196 -4.93 -2.16 29.02
CA HIS A 196 -4.57 -2.77 30.30
C HIS A 196 -5.32 -2.08 31.43
N GLY A 197 -5.65 -2.85 32.46
CA GLY A 197 -6.23 -2.29 33.68
C GLY A 197 -6.07 -3.21 34.89
N THR A 198 -6.54 -2.73 36.03
CA THR A 198 -6.26 -3.35 37.33
C THR A 198 -6.98 -4.68 37.55
N CYS A 199 -8.30 -4.65 37.45
CA CYS A 199 -9.20 -5.82 37.59
C CYS A 199 -9.77 -6.30 36.24
N ALA A 200 -9.77 -5.43 35.25
CA ALA A 200 -10.10 -5.73 33.86
C ALA A 200 -9.27 -4.90 32.88
N GLY A 201 -9.04 -5.46 31.69
CA GLY A 201 -8.34 -4.76 30.62
C GLY A 201 -9.16 -3.65 29.95
N ALA A 202 -10.50 -3.67 30.04
CA ALA A 202 -11.35 -2.69 29.35
C ALA A 202 -12.40 -2.03 30.24
N VAL A 203 -13.32 -2.80 30.83
CA VAL A 203 -14.47 -2.23 31.56
C VAL A 203 -14.63 -2.86 32.93
N ALA A 204 -14.83 -2.04 33.96
CA ALA A 204 -15.18 -2.53 35.29
C ALA A 204 -16.47 -1.88 35.80
N ILE A 205 -17.34 -2.69 36.40
CA ILE A 205 -18.68 -2.33 36.80
C ILE A 205 -18.82 -2.56 38.31
N PHE A 206 -19.20 -1.52 39.05
CA PHE A 206 -19.37 -1.54 40.50
C PHE A 206 -20.77 -1.10 40.90
N GLN A 207 -21.19 -1.63 42.03
CA GLN A 207 -22.27 -1.09 42.82
C GLN A 207 -21.66 -0.52 44.10
N SER A 208 -21.77 0.79 44.34
CA SER A 208 -21.20 1.41 45.53
C SER A 208 -22.24 1.50 46.65
N GLY A 209 -22.20 0.63 47.65
CA GLY A 209 -23.03 0.80 48.85
C GLY A 209 -23.11 -0.39 49.81
N THR A 210 -23.22 -0.10 51.11
CA THR A 210 -23.27 -1.09 52.20
C THR A 210 -24.69 -1.46 52.68
N ALA A 211 -25.75 -1.16 51.94
CA ALA A 211 -27.11 -1.37 52.45
C ALA A 211 -28.19 -1.61 51.39
N GLY A 212 -28.66 -2.85 51.26
CA GLY A 212 -30.07 -3.26 51.11
C GLY A 212 -30.96 -2.66 50.01
N GLY A 213 -30.45 -1.82 49.11
CA GLY A 213 -31.20 -1.20 48.02
C GLY A 213 -31.26 -2.09 46.78
N THR A 214 -32.45 -2.23 46.19
CA THR A 214 -32.68 -2.97 44.93
C THR A 214 -32.45 -2.09 43.69
N SER A 215 -31.34 -1.34 43.66
CA SER A 215 -30.96 -0.59 42.46
C SER A 215 -30.60 -1.60 41.37
N SER A 216 -31.16 -1.43 40.16
CA SER A 216 -30.89 -2.34 39.05
C SER A 216 -30.55 -1.51 37.84
N GLY A 217 -29.52 -1.87 37.11
CA GLY A 217 -29.43 -1.34 35.78
C GLY A 217 -28.55 -2.15 34.88
N THR A 218 -28.66 -1.79 33.61
CA THR A 218 -28.28 -2.66 32.52
C THR A 218 -27.12 -2.03 31.81
N VAL A 219 -26.02 -2.79 31.74
CA VAL A 219 -24.90 -2.49 30.85
C VAL A 219 -25.00 -3.43 29.66
N THR A 220 -25.16 -2.87 28.47
CA THR A 220 -25.25 -3.65 27.22
C THR A 220 -24.03 -3.36 26.35
N PHE A 221 -23.38 -4.41 25.89
CA PHE A 221 -22.31 -4.41 24.90
C PHE A 221 -22.88 -4.94 23.58
N THR A 222 -22.88 -4.10 22.54
CA THR A 222 -23.34 -4.47 21.20
C THR A 222 -22.22 -4.24 20.20
N GLN A 223 -21.78 -5.28 19.49
CA GLN A 223 -20.69 -5.18 18.51
C GLN A 223 -19.39 -4.62 19.13
N CYS A 224 -19.09 -5.02 20.37
CA CYS A 224 -17.87 -4.63 21.07
C CYS A 224 -16.75 -5.65 20.82
N LEU A 225 -15.55 -5.17 20.55
CA LEU A 225 -14.38 -6.01 20.28
C LEU A 225 -13.33 -5.78 21.37
N PHE A 226 -12.91 -6.86 22.03
CA PHE A 226 -11.90 -6.84 23.09
C PHE A 226 -10.67 -7.61 22.60
N CYS A 227 -9.65 -6.86 22.20
CA CYS A 227 -8.48 -7.37 21.48
C CYS A 227 -7.24 -7.14 22.32
N ARG A 228 -6.57 -8.20 22.78
CA ARG A 228 -5.41 -8.12 23.69
C ARG A 228 -5.69 -7.21 24.91
N THR A 229 -6.88 -7.33 25.49
CA THR A 229 -7.16 -6.61 26.73
C THR A 229 -6.64 -7.43 27.90
N VAL A 230 -5.86 -6.81 28.78
CA VAL A 230 -5.12 -7.52 29.83
C VAL A 230 -5.47 -6.93 31.19
N ALA A 231 -5.83 -7.79 32.12
CA ALA A 231 -5.79 -7.41 33.54
C ALA A 231 -4.33 -7.54 34.02
N GLU A 232 -3.64 -6.41 34.23
CA GLU A 232 -2.20 -6.35 34.45
C GLU A 232 -1.74 -7.04 35.75
N PHE A 233 -2.63 -7.17 36.74
CA PHE A 233 -2.31 -7.76 38.05
C PHE A 233 -2.57 -9.25 38.11
N GLY A 234 -2.01 -9.99 37.14
CA GLY A 234 -2.04 -11.45 37.06
C GLY A 234 -1.96 -12.13 38.43
N ALA A 235 -3.06 -12.79 38.80
CA ALA A 235 -3.25 -13.73 39.90
C ALA A 235 -3.00 -13.30 41.37
N GLN A 236 -2.27 -12.24 41.74
CA GLN A 236 -1.94 -12.01 43.17
C GLN A 236 -1.80 -10.54 43.58
N TYR A 237 -2.91 -9.88 43.92
CA TYR A 237 -2.85 -8.70 44.81
C TYR A 237 -4.02 -8.60 45.79
N ILE A 238 -5.19 -9.15 45.46
CA ILE A 238 -6.32 -9.25 46.39
C ILE A 238 -6.62 -10.73 46.61
N GLN A 239 -6.46 -11.18 47.85
CA GLN A 239 -6.76 -12.56 48.23
C GLN A 239 -8.27 -12.80 48.06
N GLY A 240 -8.67 -13.60 47.05
CA GLY A 240 -10.06 -13.99 46.82
C GLY A 240 -10.79 -13.31 45.64
N THR A 241 -10.12 -12.53 44.80
CA THR A 241 -10.73 -11.93 43.60
C THR A 241 -10.38 -12.68 42.31
N THR A 242 -11.38 -12.83 41.44
CA THR A 242 -11.24 -13.26 40.04
C THR A 242 -11.10 -12.02 39.15
N TYR A 243 -10.20 -12.02 38.16
CA TYR A 243 -10.03 -10.90 37.22
C TYR A 243 -10.63 -11.24 35.86
N GLY A 244 -11.08 -10.25 35.10
CA GLY A 244 -11.67 -10.47 33.77
C GLY A 244 -10.89 -9.71 32.71
N ASN A 245 -10.31 -10.40 31.72
CA ASN A 245 -9.45 -9.73 30.74
C ASN A 245 -10.20 -8.64 29.95
N ALA A 246 -11.50 -8.78 29.71
CA ALA A 246 -12.32 -7.75 29.07
C ALA A 246 -13.20 -6.98 30.07
N VAL A 247 -14.08 -7.69 30.80
CA VAL A 247 -15.07 -7.06 31.69
C VAL A 247 -15.01 -7.66 33.09
N TYR A 248 -15.01 -6.79 34.10
CA TYR A 248 -15.06 -7.19 35.51
C TYR A 248 -16.30 -6.62 36.20
N TYR A 249 -17.02 -7.47 36.94
CA TYR A 249 -18.11 -7.10 37.84
C TYR A 249 -17.62 -7.18 39.28
N GLY A 250 -17.51 -6.04 39.94
CA GLY A 250 -16.89 -5.93 41.26
C GLY A 250 -17.84 -5.97 42.44
N ASP A 251 -18.98 -6.66 42.31
CA ASP A 251 -19.91 -6.94 43.41
C ASP A 251 -20.73 -8.20 43.06
N VAL A 252 -20.83 -9.16 43.98
CA VAL A 252 -21.61 -10.40 43.81
C VAL A 252 -23.11 -10.13 43.57
N ASP A 253 -23.63 -9.01 44.07
CA ASP A 253 -25.04 -8.62 43.89
C ASP A 253 -25.35 -8.24 42.43
N LEU A 254 -24.32 -8.02 41.60
CA LEU A 254 -24.47 -7.81 40.15
C LEU A 254 -24.67 -9.10 39.37
N LYS A 255 -24.50 -10.30 39.98
CA LYS A 255 -24.70 -11.59 39.30
C LYS A 255 -26.00 -11.71 38.50
N PRO A 256 -27.17 -11.25 38.98
CA PRO A 256 -28.43 -11.29 38.22
C PRO A 256 -28.45 -10.39 36.98
N THR A 257 -27.55 -9.40 36.91
CA THR A 257 -27.43 -8.49 35.76
C THR A 257 -26.61 -9.11 34.63
N ILE A 258 -25.81 -10.14 34.90
CA ILE A 258 -24.99 -10.81 33.88
C ILE A 258 -25.87 -11.74 33.04
N SER A 259 -26.02 -11.43 31.75
CA SER A 259 -26.89 -12.19 30.84
C SER A 259 -26.38 -12.13 29.41
N THR A 260 -26.64 -13.17 28.62
CA THR A 260 -26.36 -13.19 27.17
C THR A 260 -27.05 -12.04 26.42
N ALA A 261 -28.17 -11.54 26.94
CA ALA A 261 -28.87 -10.40 26.35
C ALA A 261 -28.06 -9.09 26.41
N ASN A 262 -27.08 -9.02 27.32
CA ASN A 262 -26.21 -7.86 27.48
C ASN A 262 -24.97 -7.92 26.57
N TYR A 263 -24.70 -9.06 25.94
CA TYR A 263 -23.52 -9.27 25.09
C TYR A 263 -23.96 -9.66 23.68
N ILE A 264 -24.29 -8.65 22.87
CA ILE A 264 -24.81 -8.83 21.51
C ILE A 264 -23.64 -8.70 20.53
N GLN A 265 -23.31 -9.76 19.80
CA GLN A 265 -22.19 -9.77 18.84
C GLN A 265 -20.89 -9.18 19.44
N SER A 266 -20.59 -9.49 20.70
CA SER A 266 -19.36 -9.04 21.35
C SER A 266 -18.31 -10.14 21.28
N TYR A 267 -17.08 -9.75 20.94
CA TYR A 267 -16.01 -10.68 20.60
C TYR A 267 -14.74 -10.41 21.40
N THR A 268 -14.00 -11.46 21.71
CA THR A 268 -12.75 -11.40 22.45
C THR A 268 -11.72 -12.38 21.90
N ASP A 269 -10.44 -12.02 21.97
CA ASP A 269 -9.29 -12.91 21.79
C ASP A 269 -8.49 -13.07 23.08
N CYS A 270 -9.05 -12.61 24.19
CA CYS A 270 -8.38 -12.62 25.49
C CYS A 270 -8.24 -14.03 26.03
N ASP A 271 -7.23 -14.22 26.87
CA ASP A 271 -7.12 -15.44 27.65
C ASP A 271 -8.33 -15.56 28.60
N SER A 272 -8.72 -16.80 28.91
CA SER A 272 -9.78 -17.04 29.88
C SER A 272 -9.32 -16.60 31.29
N PRO A 273 -10.15 -15.86 32.05
CA PRO A 273 -11.53 -15.50 31.71
C PRO A 273 -11.68 -14.10 31.07
N SER A 274 -12.61 -14.02 30.13
CA SER A 274 -13.00 -12.79 29.41
C SER A 274 -13.93 -11.90 30.23
N VAL A 275 -14.85 -12.51 30.99
CA VAL A 275 -15.75 -11.84 31.92
C VAL A 275 -15.60 -12.47 33.29
N ALA A 276 -15.39 -11.65 34.31
CA ALA A 276 -15.26 -12.11 35.69
C ALA A 276 -16.20 -11.38 36.65
N LEU A 277 -16.53 -12.05 37.74
CA LEU A 277 -17.32 -11.53 38.87
C LEU A 277 -16.49 -11.64 40.15
N GLU A 278 -16.65 -10.68 41.07
CA GLU A 278 -16.07 -10.75 42.40
C GLU A 278 -16.50 -12.03 43.13
N ALA A 279 -15.55 -12.70 43.79
CA ALA A 279 -15.75 -13.96 44.52
C ALA A 279 -16.36 -15.13 43.70
N MET A 280 -16.13 -15.14 42.38
CA MET A 280 -16.56 -16.21 41.47
C MET A 280 -15.81 -17.53 41.75
N GLU A 281 -16.54 -18.65 41.85
CA GLU A 281 -15.97 -19.97 42.19
C GLU A 281 -15.30 -20.67 41.00
N ASP A 282 -15.88 -20.56 39.80
CA ASP A 282 -15.33 -21.07 38.55
C ASP A 282 -14.94 -19.88 37.67
N ILE A 283 -13.65 -19.67 37.46
CA ILE A 283 -13.14 -18.53 36.68
C ILE A 283 -13.73 -18.50 35.26
N THR A 284 -14.14 -19.63 34.70
CA THR A 284 -14.65 -19.73 33.33
C THR A 284 -16.18 -19.63 33.20
N GLU A 285 -16.93 -19.48 34.31
CA GLU A 285 -18.41 -19.52 34.32
C GLU A 285 -19.05 -18.53 33.32
N TYR A 286 -18.41 -17.40 32.97
CA TYR A 286 -18.98 -16.39 32.07
C TYR A 286 -18.28 -16.26 30.70
N ASP A 287 -17.32 -17.12 30.37
CA ASP A 287 -16.58 -17.00 29.10
C ASP A 287 -17.45 -17.17 27.85
N TYR A 288 -18.56 -17.89 27.96
CA TYR A 288 -19.49 -18.10 26.87
C TYR A 288 -20.25 -16.82 26.45
N LEU A 289 -20.20 -15.75 27.25
CA LEU A 289 -20.89 -14.48 26.97
C LEU A 289 -20.24 -13.71 25.81
N MET A 290 -18.93 -13.85 25.64
CA MET A 290 -18.20 -13.28 24.51
C MET A 290 -17.76 -14.39 23.55
N LYS A 291 -17.84 -14.13 22.25
CA LYS A 291 -17.47 -15.11 21.24
C LYS A 291 -16.02 -14.92 20.80
N MET A 292 -15.39 -16.00 20.35
CA MET A 292 -14.16 -15.87 19.58
C MET A 292 -14.45 -15.17 18.24
N PHE A 293 -13.51 -14.35 17.79
CA PHE A 293 -13.64 -13.68 16.49
C PHE A 293 -13.83 -14.68 15.35
N PRO A 294 -14.77 -14.43 14.42
CA PRO A 294 -14.93 -15.23 13.22
C PRO A 294 -13.75 -14.99 12.27
N THR A 295 -13.17 -16.08 11.77
CA THR A 295 -12.20 -16.05 10.67
C THR A 295 -12.85 -16.27 9.30
N ALA A 296 -14.12 -16.65 9.29
CA ALA A 296 -14.94 -16.81 8.10
C ALA A 296 -16.30 -16.15 8.30
N VAL A 297 -16.64 -15.17 7.47
CA VAL A 297 -17.89 -14.40 7.55
C VAL A 297 -18.63 -14.48 6.22
N VAL A 298 -19.91 -14.82 6.26
CA VAL A 298 -20.78 -14.92 5.08
C VAL A 298 -21.71 -13.72 5.00
N ILE A 299 -21.75 -13.08 3.84
CA ILE A 299 -22.69 -12.01 3.49
C ILE A 299 -23.73 -12.55 2.50
N ASN A 300 -25.01 -12.22 2.72
CA ASN A 300 -26.10 -12.60 1.83
C ASN A 300 -27.19 -11.50 1.81
N ILE A 301 -27.88 -11.34 0.67
CA ILE A 301 -28.96 -10.36 0.51
C ILE A 301 -30.10 -10.49 1.53
N THR A 302 -30.31 -11.70 2.06
CA THR A 302 -31.33 -12.00 3.09
C THR A 302 -30.82 -11.81 4.52
N GLY A 303 -29.54 -11.47 4.67
CA GLY A 303 -28.89 -11.27 5.96
C GLY A 303 -29.28 -9.97 6.66
N GLY A 304 -28.70 -9.78 7.84
CA GLY A 304 -28.80 -8.56 8.65
C GLY A 304 -27.49 -8.30 9.36
N ASP A 305 -27.10 -7.03 9.52
CA ASP A 305 -25.82 -6.67 10.15
C ASP A 305 -25.79 -6.93 11.66
N SER A 306 -26.93 -7.30 12.24
CA SER A 306 -27.05 -7.84 13.60
C SER A 306 -26.80 -9.36 13.69
N ASN A 307 -26.52 -10.03 12.56
CA ASN A 307 -26.30 -11.47 12.52
C ASN A 307 -24.84 -11.85 12.85
N PRO A 308 -24.56 -13.10 13.26
CA PRO A 308 -23.19 -13.54 13.54
C PRO A 308 -22.34 -13.82 12.28
N GLY A 309 -22.88 -13.64 11.07
CA GLY A 309 -22.12 -13.84 9.82
C GLY A 309 -21.88 -15.30 9.43
N THR A 310 -22.80 -16.18 9.79
CA THR A 310 -22.75 -17.61 9.42
C THR A 310 -23.55 -17.88 8.15
N THR A 311 -23.43 -19.06 7.56
CA THR A 311 -24.29 -19.46 6.41
C THR A 311 -25.79 -19.46 6.74
N VAL A 312 -26.15 -19.77 8.00
CA VAL A 312 -27.54 -19.81 8.47
C VAL A 312 -28.06 -18.41 8.82
N LEU A 313 -27.21 -17.60 9.44
CA LEU A 313 -27.50 -16.21 9.81
C LEU A 313 -26.39 -15.30 9.22
N PRO A 314 -26.49 -14.97 7.92
CA PRO A 314 -25.46 -14.21 7.21
C PRO A 314 -25.57 -12.71 7.50
N MET A 315 -24.45 -12.00 7.33
CA MET A 315 -24.40 -10.53 7.32
C MET A 315 -25.07 -9.97 6.07
N LYS A 316 -25.40 -8.68 6.08
CA LYS A 316 -25.96 -7.99 4.90
C LYS A 316 -24.94 -7.14 4.17
N THR A 317 -24.01 -6.51 4.88
CA THR A 317 -23.03 -5.56 4.34
C THR A 317 -21.59 -5.97 4.64
N LEU A 318 -20.66 -5.50 3.81
CA LEU A 318 -19.23 -5.61 4.05
C LEU A 318 -18.81 -4.85 5.30
N PHE A 319 -19.38 -3.66 5.49
CA PHE A 319 -19.12 -2.83 6.67
C PHE A 319 -19.42 -3.61 7.95
N GLY A 320 -20.60 -4.24 8.02
CA GLY A 320 -20.98 -5.06 9.16
C GLY A 320 -20.06 -6.27 9.32
N ALA A 321 -19.73 -6.98 8.23
CA ALA A 321 -18.88 -8.16 8.26
C ALA A 321 -17.48 -7.87 8.82
N LEU A 322 -16.85 -6.78 8.37
CA LEU A 322 -15.56 -6.35 8.89
C LEU A 322 -15.64 -6.07 10.39
N TRP A 323 -16.73 -5.44 10.84
CA TRP A 323 -16.92 -5.12 12.26
C TRP A 323 -16.98 -6.34 13.19
N LEU A 324 -17.19 -7.55 12.67
CA LEU A 324 -17.12 -8.78 13.46
C LEU A 324 -15.69 -9.32 13.57
N CYS A 325 -14.79 -8.93 12.68
CA CYS A 325 -13.47 -9.55 12.53
C CYS A 325 -12.44 -8.96 13.51
N THR A 326 -11.43 -9.76 13.87
CA THR A 326 -10.35 -9.31 14.77
C THR A 326 -9.56 -8.17 14.14
N PRO A 327 -9.32 -7.04 14.82
CA PRO A 327 -8.47 -6.00 14.28
C PRO A 327 -6.97 -6.35 14.30
N LYS A 328 -6.16 -5.57 13.56
CA LYS A 328 -4.68 -5.59 13.52
C LYS A 328 -4.09 -5.59 14.93
N LYS A 329 -3.01 -6.36 15.13
CA LYS A 329 -2.46 -6.69 16.45
C LYS A 329 -1.10 -6.04 16.77
N ALA A 330 -0.30 -5.67 15.78
CA ALA A 330 1.15 -5.81 15.90
C ALA A 330 1.93 -4.80 16.78
N ASP A 331 1.59 -3.51 16.91
CA ASP A 331 2.66 -2.56 17.29
C ASP A 331 2.68 -2.06 18.75
N TYR A 332 1.81 -2.55 19.64
CA TYR A 332 1.52 -1.84 20.91
C TYR A 332 1.74 -2.60 22.23
N VAL A 333 2.26 -3.83 22.23
CA VAL A 333 2.70 -4.49 23.48
C VAL A 333 3.97 -5.29 23.27
N ASP A 334 4.94 -5.08 24.18
CA ASP A 334 6.20 -5.82 24.34
C ASP A 334 5.99 -7.29 24.81
N SER A 335 4.83 -7.90 24.53
CA SER A 335 4.46 -9.22 25.04
C SER A 335 4.90 -10.32 24.07
N SER A 336 5.63 -11.30 24.59
CA SER A 336 6.14 -12.50 23.90
C SER A 336 5.08 -13.49 23.38
N LEU A 337 3.80 -13.10 23.33
CA LEU A 337 2.70 -13.92 22.82
C LEU A 337 2.33 -13.44 21.42
N ASP A 338 3.12 -13.89 20.45
CA ASP A 338 2.84 -13.75 19.03
C ASP A 338 1.65 -14.64 18.64
N HIS A 339 0.43 -14.14 18.88
CA HIS A 339 -0.77 -14.72 18.27
C HIS A 339 -0.79 -14.31 16.80
N GLY A 340 -0.04 -15.06 15.98
CA GLY A 340 0.30 -14.73 14.59
C GLY A 340 -0.86 -14.28 13.71
N LEU A 341 -0.50 -13.69 12.57
CA LEU A 341 -1.39 -13.13 11.53
C LEU A 341 -2.60 -14.05 11.27
N VAL A 342 -3.78 -13.67 11.74
CA VAL A 342 -5.01 -14.48 11.58
C VAL A 342 -5.66 -14.12 10.25
N PRO A 343 -5.64 -15.00 9.23
CA PRO A 343 -6.29 -14.71 7.97
C PRO A 343 -7.81 -14.74 8.13
N VAL A 344 -8.48 -13.69 7.67
CA VAL A 344 -9.95 -13.60 7.65
C VAL A 344 -10.46 -13.74 6.22
N THR A 345 -11.53 -14.50 6.04
CA THR A 345 -12.24 -14.63 4.75
C THR A 345 -13.67 -14.11 4.89
N ILE A 346 -14.04 -13.15 4.04
CA ILE A 346 -15.41 -12.66 3.88
C ILE A 346 -15.93 -13.14 2.53
N THR A 347 -17.06 -13.86 2.52
CA THR A 347 -17.65 -14.41 1.31
C THR A 347 -19.05 -13.85 1.08
N PHE A 348 -19.27 -13.23 -0.07
CA PHE A 348 -20.58 -12.83 -0.54
C PHE A 348 -21.29 -13.97 -1.26
N GLY A 349 -22.57 -14.17 -0.96
CA GLY A 349 -23.48 -14.89 -1.83
C GLY A 349 -23.79 -14.12 -3.11
N ALA A 350 -24.39 -14.77 -4.10
CA ALA A 350 -24.90 -14.10 -5.29
C ALA A 350 -26.00 -13.08 -4.91
N GLY A 351 -26.01 -11.94 -5.59
CA GLY A 351 -26.97 -10.86 -5.35
C GLY A 351 -26.39 -9.47 -5.56
N ASN A 352 -27.25 -8.47 -5.37
CA ASN A 352 -26.89 -7.05 -5.47
C ASN A 352 -26.84 -6.44 -4.06
N TYR A 353 -25.70 -5.89 -3.68
CA TYR A 353 -25.40 -5.34 -2.37
C TYR A 353 -25.14 -3.85 -2.49
N THR A 354 -25.88 -3.05 -1.72
CA THR A 354 -25.68 -1.60 -1.65
C THR A 354 -24.91 -1.25 -0.38
N GLU A 355 -23.70 -0.73 -0.54
CA GLU A 355 -22.88 -0.25 0.57
C GLU A 355 -23.15 1.24 0.78
N SER A 356 -23.51 1.58 2.02
CA SER A 356 -23.83 2.97 2.43
C SER A 356 -22.81 3.54 3.40
N LYS A 357 -21.75 2.79 3.70
CA LYS A 357 -20.67 3.16 4.61
C LYS A 357 -19.35 2.66 4.03
N THR A 358 -18.28 3.39 4.31
CA THR A 358 -16.93 2.95 3.96
C THR A 358 -16.50 1.80 4.83
N SER A 359 -16.09 0.73 4.17
CA SER A 359 -15.50 -0.46 4.78
C SER A 359 -14.00 -0.24 4.93
N TYR A 360 -13.58 0.31 6.07
CA TYR A 360 -12.16 0.45 6.42
C TYR A 360 -11.57 -0.92 6.76
N ILE A 361 -10.48 -1.30 6.09
CA ILE A 361 -9.75 -2.54 6.34
C ILE A 361 -8.67 -2.27 7.38
N PHE A 362 -8.90 -2.79 8.58
CA PHE A 362 -8.01 -2.73 9.74
C PHE A 362 -7.41 -4.11 10.07
N LEU A 363 -7.50 -5.06 9.13
CA LEU A 363 -7.00 -6.43 9.22
C LEU A 363 -5.66 -6.53 8.49
N GLU A 364 -4.68 -7.20 9.08
CA GLU A 364 -3.38 -7.46 8.43
C GLU A 364 -3.53 -8.46 7.26
N ARG A 365 -4.49 -9.39 7.31
CA ARG A 365 -4.73 -10.38 6.25
C ARG A 365 -6.21 -10.60 6.01
N LEU A 366 -6.69 -10.22 4.83
CA LEU A 366 -8.11 -10.33 4.47
C LEU A 366 -8.29 -10.85 3.04
N THR A 367 -9.21 -11.80 2.88
CA THR A 367 -9.76 -12.19 1.58
C THR A 367 -11.24 -11.82 1.52
N ILE A 368 -11.64 -11.06 0.51
CA ILE A 368 -13.04 -10.74 0.18
C ILE A 368 -13.37 -11.44 -1.13
N SER A 369 -14.31 -12.37 -1.12
CA SER A 369 -14.65 -13.20 -2.28
C SER A 369 -16.15 -13.13 -2.61
N GLY A 370 -16.47 -12.98 -3.90
CA GLY A 370 -17.83 -13.07 -4.42
C GLY A 370 -18.17 -14.44 -5.01
N ALA A 371 -19.45 -14.65 -5.30
CA ALA A 371 -19.95 -15.87 -5.93
C ALA A 371 -19.56 -15.99 -7.42
N GLY A 372 -19.10 -14.90 -8.04
CA GLY A 372 -18.74 -14.84 -9.46
C GLY A 372 -18.99 -13.47 -10.07
N THR A 373 -18.46 -13.26 -11.28
CA THR A 373 -18.62 -12.04 -12.10
C THR A 373 -19.36 -12.27 -13.41
N GLN A 374 -19.71 -13.51 -13.74
CA GLN A 374 -20.48 -13.90 -14.92
C GLN A 374 -21.58 -14.91 -14.51
N ASP A 375 -22.64 -15.02 -15.33
CA ASP A 375 -23.80 -15.94 -15.18
C ASP A 375 -24.83 -15.62 -14.06
N ALA A 376 -25.71 -16.58 -13.73
CA ALA A 376 -26.80 -16.42 -12.76
C ALA A 376 -26.34 -16.29 -11.29
N SER A 377 -25.03 -16.39 -11.03
CA SER A 377 -24.40 -16.37 -9.70
C SER A 377 -23.46 -15.17 -9.52
N ILE A 378 -23.88 -13.98 -9.95
CA ILE A 378 -23.08 -12.76 -9.83
C ILE A 378 -23.22 -12.13 -8.44
N THR A 379 -22.09 -11.73 -7.86
CA THR A 379 -22.06 -10.78 -6.73
C THR A 379 -21.81 -9.38 -7.28
N THR A 380 -22.81 -8.50 -7.17
CA THR A 380 -22.67 -7.08 -7.50
C THR A 380 -22.62 -6.26 -6.21
N VAL A 381 -21.57 -5.46 -6.01
CA VAL A 381 -21.46 -4.49 -4.92
C VAL A 381 -21.49 -3.08 -5.51
N GLN A 382 -22.34 -2.21 -4.99
CA GLN A 382 -22.52 -0.84 -5.47
C GLN A 382 -22.50 0.16 -4.33
N ASN A 383 -22.06 1.39 -4.60
CA ASN A 383 -22.21 2.50 -3.66
C ASN A 383 -23.68 2.95 -3.57
N ASN A 384 -24.05 3.56 -2.45
CA ASN A 384 -25.38 4.14 -2.28
C ASN A 384 -25.45 5.56 -2.87
N LYS A 385 -26.20 5.73 -3.96
CA LYS A 385 -26.42 7.02 -4.64
C LYS A 385 -27.11 8.09 -3.79
N ASP A 386 -27.94 7.67 -2.82
CA ASP A 386 -28.79 8.55 -2.02
C ASP A 386 -28.12 8.96 -0.70
N ALA A 387 -26.92 8.45 -0.45
CA ALA A 387 -26.17 8.76 0.75
C ALA A 387 -25.43 10.11 0.57
N ASN A 388 -25.07 10.78 1.68
CA ASN A 388 -24.35 12.07 1.73
C ASN A 388 -23.24 12.27 0.65
N PRO A 389 -23.35 13.25 -0.26
CA PRO A 389 -22.51 13.34 -1.46
C PRO A 389 -21.00 13.50 -1.28
N TYR A 390 -20.50 13.73 -0.06
CA TYR A 390 -19.11 14.08 0.17
C TYR A 390 -18.14 12.88 0.34
N SER A 391 -18.58 11.64 0.57
CA SER A 391 -17.64 10.56 0.94
C SER A 391 -18.22 9.14 0.89
N TYR A 392 -18.37 8.47 -0.28
CA TYR A 392 -18.55 7.01 -0.27
C TYR A 392 -17.56 6.29 -1.17
N LEU A 393 -16.46 5.94 -0.52
CA LEU A 393 -15.61 4.82 -0.87
C LEU A 393 -16.29 3.56 -0.35
N ILE A 394 -16.33 2.48 -1.14
CA ILE A 394 -16.78 1.17 -0.66
C ILE A 394 -15.70 0.58 0.24
N ILE A 395 -14.45 0.57 -0.24
CA ILE A 395 -13.31 -0.05 0.44
C ILE A 395 -12.21 1.00 0.58
N SER A 396 -11.62 1.09 1.77
CA SER A 396 -10.38 1.80 2.02
C SER A 396 -9.53 1.01 3.00
N ILE A 397 -8.21 1.05 2.87
CA ILE A 397 -7.33 0.52 3.92
C ILE A 397 -7.20 1.59 5.01
N ALA A 398 -7.27 1.19 6.28
CA ALA A 398 -7.11 2.10 7.40
C ALA A 398 -5.66 2.63 7.45
N GLU A 399 -5.46 3.89 7.84
CA GLU A 399 -4.16 4.58 7.80
C GLU A 399 -3.07 3.90 8.66
N ASP A 400 -3.46 3.17 9.69
CA ASP A 400 -2.55 2.43 10.61
C ASP A 400 -2.23 0.99 10.16
N ASN A 401 -2.81 0.55 9.04
CA ASN A 401 -2.70 -0.82 8.52
C ASN A 401 -1.75 -0.91 7.30
N TYR A 402 -0.49 -0.51 7.48
CA TYR A 402 0.51 -0.46 6.40
C TYR A 402 0.97 -1.85 5.90
N GLU A 403 0.86 -2.89 6.73
CA GLU A 403 1.19 -4.28 6.36
C GLU A 403 -0.04 -5.08 5.86
N CYS A 404 -1.09 -4.39 5.42
CA CYS A 404 -2.32 -5.02 4.95
C CYS A 404 -2.04 -5.93 3.74
N VAL A 405 -2.34 -7.22 3.86
CA VAL A 405 -2.40 -8.18 2.74
C VAL A 405 -3.86 -8.41 2.39
N LEU A 406 -4.32 -7.81 1.29
CA LEU A 406 -5.72 -7.81 0.87
C LEU A 406 -5.89 -8.56 -0.45
N THR A 407 -6.76 -9.56 -0.47
CA THR A 407 -7.25 -10.17 -1.72
C THR A 407 -8.72 -9.86 -1.92
N ILE A 408 -9.08 -9.30 -3.08
CA ILE A 408 -10.48 -9.12 -3.51
C ILE A 408 -10.67 -9.94 -4.78
N GLU A 409 -11.66 -10.83 -4.79
CA GLU A 409 -11.90 -11.67 -5.95
C GLU A 409 -13.38 -11.88 -6.31
N LYS A 410 -13.64 -12.09 -7.59
CA LYS A 410 -14.95 -12.54 -8.12
C LYS A 410 -16.13 -11.63 -7.76
N ILE A 411 -15.89 -10.32 -7.72
CA ILE A 411 -16.91 -9.31 -7.44
C ILE A 411 -17.07 -8.35 -8.62
N LYS A 412 -18.31 -8.07 -8.98
CA LYS A 412 -18.68 -6.97 -9.86
C LYS A 412 -18.92 -5.72 -9.03
N PHE A 413 -18.14 -4.68 -9.24
CA PHE A 413 -18.35 -3.35 -8.67
C PHE A 413 -19.13 -2.47 -9.65
N LEU A 414 -20.21 -1.88 -9.17
CA LEU A 414 -21.05 -0.97 -9.93
C LEU A 414 -20.99 0.43 -9.29
N LEU A 415 -20.43 1.39 -10.00
CA LEU A 415 -20.41 2.79 -9.60
C LEU A 415 -21.73 3.47 -10.01
N LEU A 416 -22.51 3.87 -9.02
CA LEU A 416 -23.68 4.73 -9.18
C LEU A 416 -23.27 6.21 -9.05
N GLN A 417 -23.85 7.07 -9.89
CA GLN A 417 -23.66 8.51 -9.78
C GLN A 417 -24.15 9.04 -8.43
N ILE A 418 -23.28 9.78 -7.73
CA ILE A 418 -23.61 10.49 -6.49
C ILE A 418 -24.11 11.90 -6.84
N THR A 419 -25.24 12.31 -6.27
CA THR A 419 -25.83 13.64 -6.52
C THR A 419 -25.32 14.65 -5.49
N GLY A 420 -24.35 15.53 -5.84
CA GLY A 420 -23.91 16.64 -4.99
C GLY A 420 -22.71 17.45 -5.51
N PRO A 421 -22.20 18.44 -4.75
CA PRO A 421 -21.14 19.35 -5.18
C PRO A 421 -19.86 18.59 -5.53
N GLN A 422 -19.41 18.76 -6.77
CA GLN A 422 -18.48 17.90 -7.51
C GLN A 422 -16.99 18.16 -7.24
N ASP A 423 -16.63 18.84 -6.15
CA ASP A 423 -15.30 19.45 -6.00
C ASP A 423 -14.29 18.58 -5.23
N SER A 424 -14.70 17.48 -4.60
CA SER A 424 -13.79 16.44 -4.09
C SER A 424 -14.49 15.09 -4.05
N VAL A 425 -14.24 14.21 -5.02
CA VAL A 425 -14.92 12.90 -5.06
C VAL A 425 -13.92 11.77 -4.80
N ALA A 426 -14.06 11.13 -3.65
CA ALA A 426 -13.26 9.98 -3.25
C ALA A 426 -13.46 8.80 -4.23
N PRO A 427 -12.44 7.96 -4.48
CA PRO A 427 -12.53 6.80 -5.36
C PRO A 427 -13.56 5.76 -4.86
N LEU A 428 -14.03 4.86 -5.72
CA LEU A 428 -14.88 3.73 -5.28
C LEU A 428 -14.09 2.78 -4.35
N ILE A 429 -12.81 2.57 -4.65
CA ILE A 429 -11.85 1.83 -3.83
C ILE A 429 -10.57 2.66 -3.68
N ASN A 430 -10.14 2.87 -2.43
CA ASN A 430 -8.89 3.55 -2.10
C ASN A 430 -7.87 2.57 -1.52
N LEU A 431 -6.68 2.51 -2.11
CA LEU A 431 -5.60 1.58 -1.72
C LEU A 431 -4.33 2.36 -1.34
N PRO A 432 -4.30 2.96 -0.13
CA PRO A 432 -3.20 3.82 0.28
C PRO A 432 -1.90 3.08 0.65
N GLN A 433 -1.97 1.79 0.99
CA GLN A 433 -0.87 0.99 1.54
C GLN A 433 -1.22 -0.50 1.57
N GLY A 434 -0.22 -1.37 1.64
CA GLY A 434 -0.36 -2.83 1.74
C GLY A 434 0.01 -3.57 0.46
N GLU A 435 0.00 -4.91 0.53
CA GLU A 435 0.06 -5.81 -0.62
C GLU A 435 -1.38 -6.20 -1.02
N ILE A 436 -1.85 -5.70 -2.16
CA ILE A 436 -3.22 -5.86 -2.62
C ILE A 436 -3.28 -6.66 -3.91
N GLN A 437 -4.14 -7.68 -3.94
CA GLN A 437 -4.51 -8.41 -5.14
C GLN A 437 -6.00 -8.26 -5.45
N ILE A 438 -6.33 -7.77 -6.65
CA ILE A 438 -7.70 -7.71 -7.18
C ILE A 438 -7.80 -8.62 -8.39
N SER A 439 -8.53 -9.74 -8.25
CA SER A 439 -8.57 -10.78 -9.28
C SER A 439 -9.98 -11.18 -9.72
N GLN A 440 -10.17 -11.36 -11.03
CA GLN A 440 -11.45 -11.77 -11.62
C GLN A 440 -12.61 -10.81 -11.28
N CYS A 441 -12.31 -9.53 -11.10
CA CYS A 441 -13.29 -8.49 -10.78
C CYS A 441 -13.76 -7.73 -12.04
N VAL A 442 -14.92 -7.10 -11.95
CA VAL A 442 -15.48 -6.27 -13.02
C VAL A 442 -15.91 -4.93 -12.46
N PHE A 443 -15.49 -3.82 -13.07
CA PHE A 443 -15.84 -2.46 -12.68
C PHE A 443 -16.60 -1.79 -13.83
N ILE A 444 -17.81 -1.32 -13.56
CA ILE A 444 -18.66 -0.63 -14.54
C ILE A 444 -19.42 0.53 -13.88
N THR A 445 -19.94 1.46 -14.67
CA THR A 445 -20.95 2.43 -14.20
C THR A 445 -22.36 1.96 -14.53
N ASN A 446 -23.36 2.59 -13.92
CA ASN A 446 -24.76 2.31 -14.19
C ASN A 446 -25.31 3.01 -15.45
N ASP A 447 -24.66 4.10 -15.86
CA ASP A 447 -25.02 4.87 -17.04
C ASP A 447 -23.77 5.45 -17.68
N THR A 448 -23.54 5.12 -18.95
CA THR A 448 -22.41 5.65 -19.74
C THR A 448 -22.68 7.03 -20.30
N ALA A 449 -23.93 7.49 -20.31
CA ALA A 449 -24.27 8.85 -20.75
C ALA A 449 -23.94 9.92 -19.71
N VAL A 450 -23.65 9.49 -18.48
CA VAL A 450 -23.33 10.36 -17.35
C VAL A 450 -21.84 10.31 -17.10
N SER A 451 -21.22 11.48 -16.97
CA SER A 451 -19.82 11.57 -16.60
C SER A 451 -19.61 11.54 -15.09
N HIS A 452 -18.65 10.72 -14.65
CA HIS A 452 -18.24 10.54 -13.27
C HIS A 452 -16.94 11.28 -12.97
N LYS A 453 -16.88 11.99 -11.84
CA LYS A 453 -15.62 12.51 -11.27
C LYS A 453 -15.01 11.59 -10.21
N GLN A 454 -15.64 10.45 -9.96
CA GLN A 454 -15.17 9.42 -9.04
C GLN A 454 -14.45 8.33 -9.84
N PRO A 455 -13.15 8.12 -9.66
CA PRO A 455 -12.46 6.97 -10.27
C PRO A 455 -12.96 5.66 -9.64
N PHE A 456 -12.81 4.55 -10.36
CA PHE A 456 -13.06 3.24 -9.76
C PHE A 456 -12.02 2.94 -8.67
N ILE A 457 -10.74 3.15 -8.97
CA ILE A 457 -9.66 2.78 -8.07
C ILE A 457 -8.61 3.88 -8.04
N LEU A 458 -8.20 4.24 -6.83
CA LEU A 458 -6.98 5.01 -6.57
C LEU A 458 -6.05 4.15 -5.75
N ALA A 459 -4.90 3.80 -6.32
CA ALA A 459 -3.77 3.24 -5.60
C ALA A 459 -2.75 4.37 -5.41
N GLN A 460 -2.57 4.84 -4.18
CA GLN A 460 -1.71 5.98 -3.89
C GLN A 460 -0.93 5.72 -2.62
N ALA A 461 0.39 5.47 -2.73
CA ALA A 461 1.19 5.30 -1.52
C ALA A 461 1.15 6.58 -0.68
N THR A 462 0.72 6.45 0.58
CA THR A 462 0.67 7.59 1.51
C THR A 462 2.04 7.77 2.13
N PRO A 463 2.61 8.99 2.20
CA PRO A 463 3.87 9.20 2.89
C PRO A 463 3.73 8.78 4.35
N LEU A 464 4.49 7.76 4.77
CA LEU A 464 4.58 7.41 6.18
C LEU A 464 5.27 8.55 6.93
N GLN A 465 4.55 9.22 7.81
CA GLN A 465 5.20 9.95 8.89
C GLN A 465 5.71 8.92 9.90
N LEU A 466 6.87 8.32 9.60
CA LEU A 466 7.48 7.27 10.43
C LEU A 466 8.06 7.80 11.76
N ASN A 467 7.62 8.97 12.23
CA ASN A 467 7.98 9.48 13.54
C ASN A 467 6.91 10.45 14.08
N PRO A 468 6.17 10.10 15.15
CA PRO A 468 5.36 11.07 15.90
C PRO A 468 6.23 12.07 16.70
N PHE A 469 7.57 11.94 16.68
CA PHE A 469 8.49 12.86 17.35
C PHE A 469 8.96 13.99 16.43
N PRO A 470 8.73 15.27 16.80
CA PRO A 470 9.10 16.41 15.97
C PRO A 470 10.59 16.72 16.12
N SER A 471 11.44 16.01 15.38
CA SER A 471 12.81 16.48 15.13
C SER A 471 13.35 15.95 13.81
N GLY A 472 13.25 16.77 12.76
CA GLY A 472 14.01 16.58 11.52
C GLY A 472 13.16 16.14 10.33
N THR A 473 13.05 17.05 9.37
CA THR A 473 12.33 16.97 8.09
C THR A 473 12.95 15.95 7.13
N SER A 474 12.60 14.68 7.26
CA SER A 474 12.75 13.71 6.16
C SER A 474 11.45 12.94 6.00
N THR A 475 10.64 13.34 5.02
CA THR A 475 9.50 12.56 4.55
C THR A 475 10.03 11.47 3.63
N THR A 476 10.46 10.35 4.22
CA THR A 476 10.72 9.12 3.44
C THR A 476 9.37 8.50 3.11
N TYR A 477 9.01 8.45 1.82
CA TYR A 477 7.92 7.63 1.34
C TYR A 477 8.36 6.18 1.48
N ASP A 478 7.66 5.40 2.32
CA ASP A 478 7.81 3.95 2.31
C ASP A 478 6.96 3.42 1.15
N PRO A 479 7.53 2.74 0.14
CA PRO A 479 6.80 2.21 -1.01
C PRO A 479 5.91 1.00 -0.65
N SER A 480 5.21 1.05 0.48
CA SER A 480 4.46 -0.05 1.08
C SER A 480 3.16 -0.40 0.34
N SER A 481 2.80 0.28 -0.76
CA SER A 481 1.62 -0.04 -1.56
C SER A 481 2.00 -0.76 -2.85
N GLU A 482 1.73 -2.06 -2.90
CA GLU A 482 1.88 -2.91 -4.09
C GLU A 482 0.50 -3.40 -4.52
N VAL A 483 0.08 -3.10 -5.76
CA VAL A 483 -1.24 -3.48 -6.26
C VAL A 483 -1.16 -4.38 -7.50
N LYS A 484 -1.68 -5.60 -7.37
CA LYS A 484 -1.78 -6.61 -8.43
C LYS A 484 -3.21 -6.72 -8.94
N PHE A 485 -3.42 -6.47 -10.22
CA PHE A 485 -4.70 -6.72 -10.91
C PHE A 485 -4.57 -7.94 -11.81
N ILE A 486 -5.45 -8.93 -11.67
CA ILE A 486 -5.35 -10.20 -12.40
C ILE A 486 -6.71 -10.57 -13.02
N ASN A 487 -6.79 -10.67 -14.35
CA ASN A 487 -8.04 -10.98 -15.07
C ASN A 487 -9.19 -10.02 -14.69
N THR A 488 -8.89 -8.74 -14.50
CA THR A 488 -9.87 -7.72 -14.05
C THR A 488 -10.31 -6.85 -15.22
N ASN A 489 -11.61 -6.56 -15.30
CA ASN A 489 -12.21 -5.81 -16.40
C ASN A 489 -12.77 -4.46 -15.91
N PHE A 490 -12.38 -3.37 -16.56
CA PHE A 490 -12.90 -2.02 -16.37
C PHE A 490 -13.63 -1.64 -17.66
N ALA A 491 -14.94 -1.40 -17.60
CA ALA A 491 -15.70 -1.17 -18.81
C ALA A 491 -16.89 -0.23 -18.67
N ASN A 492 -17.33 0.30 -19.82
CA ASN A 492 -18.59 1.04 -19.96
C ASN A 492 -18.72 2.13 -18.90
N ALA A 493 -17.86 3.13 -18.99
CA ALA A 493 -17.82 4.23 -18.03
C ALA A 493 -17.39 5.51 -18.73
N THR A 494 -17.96 6.63 -18.28
CA THR A 494 -17.58 7.97 -18.73
C THR A 494 -17.07 8.77 -17.53
N PHE A 495 -15.91 9.39 -17.66
CA PHE A 495 -15.24 10.15 -16.61
C PHE A 495 -14.92 11.57 -17.04
N THR A 496 -14.86 12.50 -16.07
CA THR A 496 -14.41 13.88 -16.29
C THR A 496 -13.31 14.22 -15.30
N ASP A 497 -12.20 14.75 -15.81
CA ASP A 497 -11.01 15.20 -15.06
C ASP A 497 -10.34 14.14 -14.17
N VAL A 498 -10.65 12.85 -14.38
CA VAL A 498 -10.09 11.73 -13.62
C VAL A 498 -9.80 10.54 -14.52
N PHE A 499 -8.92 9.66 -14.06
CA PHE A 499 -8.70 8.35 -14.66
C PHE A 499 -9.70 7.32 -14.13
N SER A 500 -10.03 6.29 -14.89
CA SER A 500 -10.85 5.18 -14.34
C SER A 500 -10.10 4.41 -13.24
N VAL A 501 -8.78 4.24 -13.44
CA VAL A 501 -7.83 3.68 -12.48
C VAL A 501 -6.61 4.59 -12.42
N SER A 502 -6.17 4.93 -11.22
CA SER A 502 -4.99 5.77 -11.00
C SER A 502 -4.01 5.09 -10.04
N VAL A 503 -2.74 5.01 -10.43
CA VAL A 503 -1.61 4.51 -9.64
C VAL A 503 -0.63 5.67 -9.46
N THR A 504 -0.50 6.20 -8.24
CA THR A 504 0.27 7.43 -7.99
C THR A 504 1.03 7.41 -6.66
N GLY A 505 1.83 8.45 -6.40
CA GLY A 505 2.43 8.67 -5.08
C GLY A 505 3.50 7.65 -4.70
N GLY A 506 4.02 6.88 -5.67
CA GLY A 506 5.03 5.85 -5.45
C GLY A 506 4.48 4.44 -5.20
N ALA A 507 3.18 4.19 -5.46
CA ALA A 507 2.65 2.83 -5.46
C ALA A 507 3.21 2.01 -6.64
N SER A 508 3.57 0.75 -6.40
CA SER A 508 3.91 -0.21 -7.47
C SER A 508 2.64 -0.90 -7.98
N ALA A 509 2.62 -1.27 -9.27
CA ALA A 509 1.47 -1.93 -9.85
C ALA A 509 1.85 -2.98 -10.91
N THR A 510 1.19 -4.14 -10.82
CA THR A 510 1.24 -5.19 -11.84
C THR A 510 -0.17 -5.47 -12.35
N LEU A 511 -0.39 -5.36 -13.65
CA LEU A 511 -1.67 -5.68 -14.29
C LEU A 511 -1.44 -6.89 -15.22
N THR A 512 -2.20 -7.97 -15.01
CA THR A 512 -2.10 -9.20 -15.83
C THR A 512 -3.46 -9.57 -16.39
N ASN A 513 -3.55 -9.69 -17.72
CA ASN A 513 -4.77 -10.02 -18.45
C ASN A 513 -5.96 -9.11 -18.10
N CYS A 514 -5.69 -7.83 -17.84
CA CYS A 514 -6.73 -6.84 -17.53
C CYS A 514 -7.29 -6.21 -18.80
N THR A 515 -8.57 -5.85 -18.77
CA THR A 515 -9.23 -5.20 -19.91
C THR A 515 -9.76 -3.83 -19.51
N PHE A 516 -9.49 -2.83 -20.33
CA PHE A 516 -10.11 -1.51 -20.30
C PHE A 516 -10.90 -1.35 -21.60
N ASN A 517 -12.23 -1.37 -21.52
CA ASN A 517 -13.08 -1.40 -22.70
C ASN A 517 -14.18 -0.34 -22.65
N ASN A 518 -14.30 0.47 -23.69
CA ASN A 518 -15.35 1.51 -23.77
C ASN A 518 -15.31 2.45 -22.56
N ILE A 519 -14.12 2.97 -22.27
CA ILE A 519 -13.89 4.00 -21.25
C ILE A 519 -13.78 5.34 -21.95
N ASN A 520 -14.69 6.26 -21.63
CA ASN A 520 -14.67 7.62 -22.13
C ASN A 520 -14.12 8.53 -21.04
N ALA A 521 -13.17 9.39 -21.35
CA ALA A 521 -12.57 10.30 -20.38
C ALA A 521 -12.40 11.70 -20.99
N GLU A 522 -12.96 12.71 -20.33
CA GLU A 522 -12.90 14.09 -20.77
C GLU A 522 -12.08 14.95 -19.79
N ALA A 523 -11.01 15.58 -20.27
CA ALA A 523 -10.27 16.61 -19.55
C ALA A 523 -10.83 18.00 -19.91
N THR A 524 -11.37 18.72 -18.93
CA THR A 524 -12.00 20.01 -19.17
C THR A 524 -10.98 21.11 -19.50
N THR A 525 -11.40 22.11 -20.28
CA THR A 525 -10.51 23.16 -20.82
C THR A 525 -9.98 24.13 -19.78
N ALA A 526 -10.47 24.06 -18.54
CA ALA A 526 -10.09 24.98 -17.46
C ALA A 526 -8.93 24.47 -16.60
N SER A 527 -8.48 23.24 -16.78
CA SER A 527 -7.52 22.59 -15.90
C SER A 527 -6.36 21.94 -16.64
N THR A 528 -5.18 21.96 -16.02
CA THR A 528 -4.00 21.17 -16.39
C THR A 528 -4.19 19.69 -16.03
N THR A 529 -5.43 19.19 -16.01
CA THR A 529 -5.75 17.84 -15.54
C THR A 529 -5.62 16.83 -16.67
N SER A 530 -5.09 15.66 -16.32
CA SER A 530 -4.96 14.52 -17.22
C SER A 530 -6.14 13.55 -17.00
N ALA A 531 -6.58 12.88 -18.06
CA ALA A 531 -7.70 11.94 -18.00
C ALA A 531 -7.48 10.75 -18.95
N GLY A 532 -8.05 9.59 -18.63
CA GLY A 532 -7.86 8.38 -19.43
C GLY A 532 -8.42 7.12 -18.76
N ALA A 533 -8.19 5.96 -19.36
CA ALA A 533 -8.57 4.70 -18.73
C ALA A 533 -7.61 4.36 -17.58
N LEU A 534 -6.30 4.48 -17.80
CA LEU A 534 -5.27 4.24 -16.80
C LEU A 534 -4.33 5.46 -16.69
N GLY A 535 -4.15 5.95 -15.46
CA GLY A 535 -3.14 6.96 -15.12
C GLY A 535 -2.08 6.39 -14.20
N VAL A 536 -0.81 6.57 -14.53
CA VAL A 536 0.32 6.10 -13.73
C VAL A 536 1.30 7.24 -13.50
N ASP A 537 1.70 7.46 -12.25
CA ASP A 537 2.84 8.30 -11.88
C ASP A 537 4.01 7.43 -11.45
N LEU A 538 5.07 7.43 -12.28
CA LEU A 538 6.30 6.67 -12.07
C LEU A 538 7.27 7.45 -11.18
N SER A 539 6.85 7.84 -9.99
CA SER A 539 7.72 8.63 -9.11
C SER A 539 8.85 7.83 -8.48
N THR A 540 8.62 6.57 -8.08
CA THR A 540 9.63 5.75 -7.35
C THR A 540 9.63 4.25 -7.65
N GLN A 541 8.66 3.71 -8.40
CA GLN A 541 8.48 2.26 -8.55
C GLN A 541 8.26 1.82 -10.00
N ASP A 542 8.67 0.59 -10.30
CA ASP A 542 8.44 -0.08 -11.58
C ASP A 542 6.95 -0.47 -11.72
N VAL A 543 6.42 -0.43 -12.94
CA VAL A 543 5.04 -0.81 -13.27
C VAL A 543 5.03 -1.80 -14.44
N GLN A 544 4.24 -2.87 -14.33
CA GLN A 544 4.21 -3.96 -15.32
C GLN A 544 2.80 -4.22 -15.80
N LEU A 545 2.62 -4.30 -17.12
CA LEU A 545 1.37 -4.68 -17.76
C LEU A 545 1.63 -5.86 -18.68
N SER A 546 0.93 -6.97 -18.47
CA SER A 546 1.09 -8.20 -19.25
C SER A 546 -0.25 -8.72 -19.75
N GLY A 547 -0.40 -8.93 -21.05
CA GLY A 547 -1.63 -9.45 -21.66
C GLY A 547 -2.84 -8.51 -21.54
N CYS A 548 -2.62 -7.22 -21.24
CA CYS A 548 -3.70 -6.27 -21.03
C CYS A 548 -4.29 -5.79 -22.37
N THR A 549 -5.59 -5.51 -22.39
CA THR A 549 -6.29 -5.00 -23.58
C THR A 549 -6.94 -3.65 -23.29
N PHE A 550 -6.64 -2.64 -24.11
CA PHE A 550 -7.31 -1.34 -24.14
C PHE A 550 -8.08 -1.24 -25.44
N SER A 551 -9.41 -1.24 -25.38
CA SER A 551 -10.25 -1.23 -26.58
C SER A 551 -11.31 -0.14 -26.52
N SER A 552 -11.46 0.58 -27.63
CA SER A 552 -12.55 1.55 -27.81
C SER A 552 -12.62 2.60 -26.71
N CYS A 553 -11.48 2.99 -26.14
CA CYS A 553 -11.41 4.08 -25.18
C CYS A 553 -11.40 5.42 -25.93
N GLU A 554 -12.19 6.40 -25.49
CA GLU A 554 -12.27 7.72 -26.09
C GLU A 554 -11.87 8.80 -25.06
N CYS A 555 -10.66 9.32 -25.23
CA CYS A 555 -10.08 10.31 -24.33
C CYS A 555 -9.99 11.67 -25.06
N THR A 556 -10.59 12.71 -24.50
CA THR A 556 -10.66 14.03 -25.14
C THR A 556 -10.31 15.14 -24.15
N GLY A 557 -9.91 16.32 -24.64
CA GLY A 557 -9.64 17.48 -23.79
C GLY A 557 -8.35 18.23 -24.14
N SER A 558 -8.04 19.27 -23.36
CA SER A 558 -6.83 20.10 -23.56
C SER A 558 -5.61 19.65 -22.73
N GLY A 559 -5.78 18.71 -21.79
CA GLY A 559 -4.70 18.08 -21.03
C GLY A 559 -4.19 16.78 -21.65
N HIS A 560 -3.28 16.09 -20.96
CA HIS A 560 -2.81 14.75 -21.35
C HIS A 560 -3.97 13.76 -21.30
N SER A 561 -4.36 13.25 -22.47
CA SER A 561 -5.56 12.43 -22.63
C SER A 561 -5.36 11.37 -23.69
N SER A 562 -5.19 10.14 -23.21
CA SER A 562 -4.94 8.93 -23.98
C SER A 562 -5.49 7.74 -23.21
N ALA A 563 -5.66 6.57 -23.84
CA ALA A 563 -6.18 5.38 -23.14
C ALA A 563 -5.33 5.04 -21.90
N CYS A 564 -4.01 5.16 -22.01
CA CYS A 564 -3.06 5.11 -20.91
C CYS A 564 -2.20 6.37 -20.88
N VAL A 565 -2.08 7.01 -19.72
CA VAL A 565 -1.26 8.20 -19.52
C VAL A 565 -0.25 7.94 -18.40
N ILE A 566 1.02 8.17 -18.69
CA ILE A 566 2.15 7.90 -17.81
C ILE A 566 2.88 9.22 -17.53
N GLN A 567 2.92 9.61 -16.26
CA GLN A 567 3.75 10.70 -15.78
C GLN A 567 5.11 10.15 -15.35
N ALA A 568 6.19 10.70 -15.90
CA ALA A 568 7.53 10.40 -15.42
C ALA A 568 7.87 11.28 -14.19
N PRO A 569 8.85 10.86 -13.36
CA PRO A 569 9.19 11.59 -12.15
C PRO A 569 9.63 13.02 -12.48
N THR A 570 9.08 14.00 -11.76
CA THR A 570 9.36 15.43 -11.95
C THR A 570 10.61 15.91 -11.20
N SER A 571 11.04 15.18 -10.16
CA SER A 571 12.19 15.52 -9.31
C SER A 571 13.38 14.59 -9.54
N GLY A 572 14.08 14.77 -10.64
CA GLY A 572 15.49 14.38 -10.66
C GLY A 572 16.27 15.48 -9.94
N ASP A 573 16.95 15.15 -8.85
CA ASP A 573 17.95 16.02 -8.25
C ASP A 573 18.88 16.50 -9.37
N SER A 574 18.91 17.82 -9.62
CA SER A 574 19.74 18.42 -10.67
C SER A 574 21.25 18.19 -10.43
N SER A 575 21.61 17.59 -9.30
CA SER A 575 22.94 17.09 -8.98
C SER A 575 23.31 15.77 -9.69
N ILE A 576 22.34 15.02 -10.24
CA ILE A 576 22.59 13.78 -11.01
C ILE A 576 22.89 14.14 -12.47
N ASP A 577 24.05 14.77 -12.66
CA ASP A 577 24.49 15.36 -13.95
C ASP A 577 24.83 14.32 -15.03
N SER A 578 24.82 13.01 -14.72
CA SER A 578 25.13 11.96 -15.68
C SER A 578 23.88 11.21 -16.15
N LEU A 579 23.73 11.07 -17.48
CA LEU A 579 22.79 10.13 -18.10
C LEU A 579 22.92 8.70 -17.52
N LEU A 580 24.11 8.34 -17.08
CA LEU A 580 24.46 7.03 -16.55
C LEU A 580 23.76 6.72 -15.22
N SER A 581 23.81 7.64 -14.26
CA SER A 581 23.12 7.48 -12.97
C SER A 581 21.60 7.45 -13.14
N ARG A 582 21.06 8.17 -14.15
CA ARG A 582 19.63 8.21 -14.47
C ARG A 582 19.10 6.85 -14.94
N LEU A 583 19.82 6.13 -15.81
CA LEU A 583 19.38 4.83 -16.30
C LEU A 583 19.37 3.72 -15.23
N GLN A 584 20.06 3.92 -14.11
CA GLN A 584 20.18 2.93 -13.03
C GLN A 584 19.05 3.03 -12.02
N ILE A 585 18.60 4.24 -11.70
CA ILE A 585 17.61 4.48 -10.64
C ILE A 585 16.22 4.82 -11.18
N ALA A 586 16.11 5.10 -12.49
CA ALA A 586 14.83 5.45 -13.10
C ALA A 586 13.81 4.31 -12.99
N PRO A 587 12.60 4.56 -12.50
CA PRO A 587 11.53 3.58 -12.57
C PRO A 587 11.18 3.23 -14.02
N VAL A 588 10.78 1.97 -14.24
CA VAL A 588 10.49 1.40 -15.56
C VAL A 588 9.03 1.04 -15.67
N ILE A 589 8.44 1.30 -16.83
CA ILE A 589 7.14 0.72 -17.21
C ILE A 589 7.26 -0.25 -18.38
N THR A 590 6.75 -1.47 -18.21
CA THR A 590 6.79 -2.50 -19.26
C THR A 590 5.37 -2.91 -19.68
N PHE A 591 5.17 -3.02 -20.99
CA PHE A 591 3.97 -3.56 -21.63
C PHE A 591 4.37 -4.82 -22.40
N THR A 592 3.86 -5.97 -21.98
CA THR A 592 4.18 -7.28 -22.58
C THR A 592 2.90 -7.90 -23.13
N ASN A 593 2.86 -8.25 -24.42
CA ASN A 593 1.68 -8.84 -25.07
C ASN A 593 0.38 -8.03 -24.90
N CYS A 594 0.49 -6.70 -24.77
CA CYS A 594 -0.67 -5.82 -24.62
C CYS A 594 -1.29 -5.48 -25.98
N THR A 595 -2.61 -5.32 -26.03
CA THR A 595 -3.35 -4.91 -27.23
C THR A 595 -4.02 -3.56 -27.02
N PHE A 596 -3.80 -2.63 -27.94
CA PHE A 596 -4.46 -1.33 -27.99
C PHE A 596 -5.23 -1.23 -29.29
N SER A 597 -6.56 -1.25 -29.23
CA SER A 597 -7.41 -1.30 -30.42
C SER A 597 -8.52 -0.25 -30.44
N ASN A 598 -8.68 0.45 -31.55
CA ASN A 598 -9.76 1.42 -31.79
C ASN A 598 -9.83 2.52 -30.72
N ASN A 599 -8.71 2.90 -30.11
CA ASN A 599 -8.69 3.95 -29.10
C ASN A 599 -8.53 5.33 -29.74
N GLN A 600 -9.07 6.36 -29.09
CA GLN A 600 -9.02 7.75 -29.48
C GLN A 600 -8.47 8.59 -28.34
N GLY A 601 -7.54 9.49 -28.63
CA GLY A 601 -6.96 10.42 -27.67
C GLY A 601 -6.66 11.80 -28.24
N GLN A 602 -6.14 12.70 -27.42
CA GLN A 602 -5.58 13.97 -27.87
C GLN A 602 -4.07 13.86 -28.07
N GLY A 603 -3.35 13.32 -27.07
CA GLY A 603 -1.91 13.10 -27.13
C GLY A 603 -1.56 11.87 -27.97
N ALA A 604 -2.16 10.73 -27.66
CA ALA A 604 -2.01 9.47 -28.38
C ALA A 604 -3.31 8.67 -28.33
N GLY A 605 -3.55 7.80 -29.31
CA GLY A 605 -4.66 6.86 -29.22
C GLY A 605 -4.43 5.80 -28.14
N ALA A 606 -3.21 5.28 -27.99
CA ALA A 606 -2.89 4.22 -27.04
C ALA A 606 -2.21 4.73 -25.77
N VAL A 607 -0.96 5.20 -25.84
CA VAL A 607 -0.15 5.53 -24.66
C VAL A 607 0.52 6.90 -24.80
N GLU A 608 0.39 7.73 -23.77
CA GLU A 608 1.04 9.03 -23.68
C GLU A 608 1.97 9.10 -22.47
N PHE A 609 3.18 9.60 -22.70
CA PHE A 609 4.19 9.83 -21.68
C PHE A 609 4.49 11.32 -21.55
N TYR A 610 4.51 11.85 -20.33
CA TYR A 610 4.77 13.27 -20.07
C TYR A 610 5.59 13.50 -18.78
N ASP A 611 6.16 14.70 -18.66
CA ASP A 611 7.16 15.12 -17.65
C ASP A 611 8.48 14.30 -17.69
N ARG A 612 9.61 14.98 -17.44
CA ARG A 612 10.77 14.89 -18.36
C ARG A 612 12.09 14.26 -17.87
N TRP A 613 12.20 13.60 -16.73
CA TRP A 613 13.57 13.44 -16.15
C TRP A 613 14.29 12.11 -16.34
N SER A 614 13.62 10.98 -16.55
CA SER A 614 14.28 9.70 -16.87
C SER A 614 13.27 8.57 -17.08
N LEU A 615 12.57 8.56 -18.20
CA LEU A 615 11.59 7.50 -18.45
C LEU A 615 12.26 6.33 -19.18
N GLN A 616 12.33 5.17 -18.52
CA GLN A 616 12.56 3.89 -19.19
C GLN A 616 11.22 3.20 -19.40
N PHE A 617 10.97 2.76 -20.63
CA PHE A 617 9.78 1.99 -20.94
C PHE A 617 10.08 0.92 -21.99
N ALA A 618 9.22 -0.08 -22.05
CA ALA A 618 9.34 -1.19 -23.00
C ALA A 618 7.96 -1.66 -23.47
N PHE A 619 7.85 -1.90 -24.78
CA PHE A 619 6.73 -2.54 -25.45
C PHE A 619 7.24 -3.82 -26.11
N VAL A 620 6.83 -4.95 -25.54
CA VAL A 620 7.24 -6.30 -25.92
C VAL A 620 6.02 -6.99 -26.53
N SER A 621 6.11 -7.37 -27.80
CA SER A 621 5.08 -8.11 -28.54
C SER A 621 3.68 -7.48 -28.45
N CYS A 622 3.61 -6.14 -28.34
CA CYS A 622 2.35 -5.41 -28.27
C CYS A 622 1.72 -5.17 -29.66
N SER A 623 0.39 -5.13 -29.70
CA SER A 623 -0.39 -4.89 -30.93
C SER A 623 -1.14 -3.57 -30.86
N PHE A 624 -0.94 -2.72 -31.86
CA PHE A 624 -1.65 -1.45 -32.03
C PHE A 624 -2.56 -1.51 -33.25
N ILE A 625 -3.86 -1.35 -33.06
CA ILE A 625 -4.86 -1.57 -34.10
C ILE A 625 -5.73 -0.33 -34.17
N THR A 626 -5.67 0.40 -35.29
CA THR A 626 -6.62 1.47 -35.62
C THR A 626 -6.79 2.55 -34.53
N ASN A 627 -5.72 2.88 -33.78
CA ASN A 627 -5.76 3.95 -32.78
C ASN A 627 -5.52 5.31 -33.44
N THR A 628 -6.17 6.35 -32.91
CA THR A 628 -6.06 7.71 -33.45
C THR A 628 -5.86 8.75 -32.35
N ALA A 629 -5.14 9.81 -32.67
CA ALA A 629 -5.04 11.01 -31.85
C ALA A 629 -5.40 12.25 -32.67
N SER A 630 -6.33 13.08 -32.17
CA SER A 630 -6.81 14.29 -32.86
C SER A 630 -7.13 14.06 -34.36
N GLY A 631 -7.76 12.91 -34.68
CA GLY A 631 -8.14 12.54 -36.05
C GLY A 631 -7.02 12.02 -36.95
N SER A 632 -5.82 11.77 -36.41
CA SER A 632 -4.67 11.19 -37.14
C SER A 632 -4.21 9.88 -36.52
N ALA A 633 -3.62 8.99 -37.31
CA ALA A 633 -2.98 7.76 -36.80
C ALA A 633 -1.81 8.10 -35.88
N LYS A 634 -1.90 7.73 -34.59
CA LYS A 634 -0.86 7.97 -33.58
C LYS A 634 -1.09 7.06 -32.38
N ASP A 635 -0.29 6.01 -32.25
CA ASP A 635 -0.45 5.03 -31.19
C ASP A 635 0.18 5.51 -29.88
N VAL A 636 1.41 5.99 -29.91
CA VAL A 636 2.20 6.40 -28.74
C VAL A 636 2.63 7.86 -28.85
N PHE A 637 2.73 8.54 -27.73
CA PHE A 637 3.30 9.89 -27.65
C PHE A 637 4.27 10.00 -26.50
N VAL A 638 5.42 10.61 -26.75
CA VAL A 638 6.43 10.89 -25.72
C VAL A 638 6.72 12.39 -25.73
N ASP A 639 6.31 13.08 -24.66
CA ASP A 639 6.67 14.47 -24.49
C ASP A 639 8.15 14.58 -24.10
N LEU A 640 8.96 14.87 -25.12
CA LEU A 640 10.38 15.14 -24.96
C LEU A 640 10.65 16.61 -24.64
N LYS A 641 9.70 17.46 -24.17
CA LYS A 641 9.88 18.91 -23.83
C LYS A 641 9.91 19.24 -22.32
N LEU A 642 10.80 20.17 -21.90
CA LEU A 642 10.90 20.68 -20.52
C LEU A 642 9.88 21.79 -20.53
N SER A 643 8.96 21.78 -19.58
CA SER A 643 7.94 22.81 -19.44
C SER A 643 8.53 24.24 -19.39
N SER A 644 9.82 24.39 -19.07
CA SER A 644 10.53 25.67 -19.01
C SER A 644 11.44 26.01 -20.19
N ASP A 645 11.75 25.09 -21.12
CA ASP A 645 12.83 25.30 -22.10
C ASP A 645 12.33 25.13 -23.55
N VAL A 646 11.97 26.26 -24.16
CA VAL A 646 11.21 26.35 -25.42
C VAL A 646 12.07 26.01 -26.66
N SER A 647 13.37 25.72 -26.51
CA SER A 647 14.30 25.72 -27.65
C SER A 647 15.39 24.63 -27.69
N GLN A 648 15.29 23.53 -26.93
CA GLN A 648 16.27 22.44 -27.06
C GLN A 648 15.71 21.25 -27.82
N ASP A 649 16.43 20.86 -28.87
CA ASP A 649 16.22 19.60 -29.57
C ASP A 649 16.35 18.42 -28.57
N PRO A 650 15.54 17.36 -28.73
CA PRO A 650 15.66 16.17 -27.89
C PRO A 650 17.08 15.60 -27.94
N ASN A 651 17.58 15.11 -26.80
CA ASN A 651 18.91 14.48 -26.72
C ASN A 651 18.93 13.25 -27.64
N PRO A 652 19.91 13.11 -28.56
CA PRO A 652 20.01 11.96 -29.44
C PRO A 652 20.00 10.61 -28.72
N VAL A 653 20.48 10.55 -27.47
CA VAL A 653 20.46 9.31 -26.69
C VAL A 653 19.05 8.91 -26.25
N ASP A 654 18.19 9.88 -25.91
CA ASP A 654 16.79 9.60 -25.54
C ASP A 654 16.03 9.03 -26.75
N ILE A 655 16.30 9.56 -27.94
CA ILE A 655 15.75 9.02 -29.20
C ILE A 655 16.19 7.57 -29.43
N GLU A 656 17.47 7.26 -29.19
CA GLU A 656 17.99 5.90 -29.33
C GLU A 656 17.39 4.92 -28.32
N LEU A 657 17.11 5.36 -27.08
CA LEU A 657 16.43 4.54 -26.08
C LEU A 657 14.97 4.26 -26.48
N ILE A 658 14.26 5.28 -26.98
CA ILE A 658 12.89 5.14 -27.48
C ILE A 658 12.84 4.14 -28.65
N LYS A 659 13.80 4.20 -29.58
CA LYS A 659 13.88 3.25 -30.69
C LYS A 659 13.99 1.80 -30.22
N LYS A 660 14.72 1.56 -29.12
CA LYS A 660 14.97 0.22 -28.56
C LYS A 660 13.90 -0.22 -27.56
N ALA A 661 12.95 0.66 -27.24
CA ALA A 661 11.82 0.36 -26.37
C ALA A 661 10.74 -0.49 -27.04
N PHE A 662 10.88 -0.87 -28.31
CA PHE A 662 9.91 -1.70 -29.03
C PHE A 662 10.57 -2.98 -29.52
N GLY A 663 9.96 -4.13 -29.24
CA GLY A 663 10.41 -5.43 -29.73
C GLY A 663 9.22 -6.34 -30.03
N GLY A 664 9.13 -6.86 -31.26
CA GLY A 664 8.03 -7.74 -31.69
C GLY A 664 6.68 -7.06 -31.86
N CYS A 665 6.60 -5.74 -31.76
CA CYS A 665 5.35 -5.00 -31.88
C CYS A 665 4.81 -4.92 -33.32
N THR A 666 3.49 -4.85 -33.45
CA THR A 666 2.79 -4.64 -34.73
C THR A 666 1.87 -3.44 -34.66
N SER A 667 1.71 -2.70 -35.77
CA SER A 667 0.70 -1.64 -35.88
C SER A 667 -0.04 -1.66 -37.21
N THR A 668 -1.35 -1.43 -37.16
CA THR A 668 -2.22 -1.23 -38.34
C THR A 668 -2.92 0.13 -38.32
N SER A 669 -2.47 1.07 -37.49
CA SER A 669 -3.19 2.33 -37.24
C SER A 669 -3.11 3.35 -38.40
N GLY A 670 -2.25 3.17 -39.41
CA GLY A 670 -2.27 3.95 -40.66
C GLY A 670 -1.02 3.82 -41.55
N ASP A 671 -1.09 4.33 -42.79
CA ASP A 671 -0.08 4.15 -43.86
C ASP A 671 1.16 5.07 -43.78
N THR A 672 1.22 6.06 -42.88
CA THR A 672 2.22 7.16 -42.94
C THR A 672 3.19 7.26 -41.76
N GLY A 673 3.43 6.17 -41.05
CA GLY A 673 4.65 6.03 -40.26
C GLY A 673 4.80 6.97 -39.05
N LYS A 674 3.70 7.30 -38.35
CA LYS A 674 3.71 8.18 -37.17
C LYS A 674 3.15 7.48 -35.94
N ILE A 675 3.82 6.41 -35.48
CA ILE A 675 3.43 5.72 -34.24
C ILE A 675 3.83 6.53 -33.02
N ILE A 676 4.98 7.24 -33.07
CA ILE A 676 5.50 7.99 -31.93
C ILE A 676 5.59 9.47 -32.30
N GLY A 677 4.69 10.28 -31.74
CA GLY A 677 4.90 11.73 -31.75
C GLY A 677 5.89 12.14 -30.67
N THR A 678 6.73 13.13 -30.97
CA THR A 678 7.59 13.80 -29.98
C THR A 678 7.34 15.31 -30.01
N GLY A 679 7.32 15.96 -28.84
CA GLY A 679 7.07 17.42 -28.72
C GLY A 679 5.95 17.74 -27.74
N ASN A 680 5.39 18.95 -27.80
CA ASN A 680 4.25 19.36 -26.98
C ASN A 680 2.96 19.25 -27.83
N PRO A 681 1.93 18.47 -27.40
CA PRO A 681 0.68 18.33 -28.14
C PRO A 681 -0.05 19.67 -28.32
N ALA A 682 0.03 20.55 -27.31
CA ALA A 682 -0.63 21.84 -27.29
C ALA A 682 0.06 22.92 -28.15
N SER A 683 1.32 22.73 -28.55
CA SER A 683 2.10 23.73 -29.28
C SER A 683 2.13 23.53 -30.80
N GLY A 684 1.42 22.53 -31.34
CA GLY A 684 1.28 22.30 -32.80
C GLY A 684 2.58 22.01 -33.57
N SER A 685 3.71 21.80 -32.88
CA SER A 685 5.03 21.59 -33.49
C SER A 685 5.56 20.21 -33.11
N ALA A 686 5.12 19.19 -33.84
CA ALA A 686 5.56 17.82 -33.61
C ALA A 686 6.90 17.55 -34.32
N GLY A 687 7.91 17.19 -33.55
CA GLY A 687 8.98 16.33 -34.06
C GLY A 687 8.38 14.93 -34.22
N PHE A 688 8.42 14.35 -35.39
CA PHE A 688 7.98 12.96 -35.56
C PHE A 688 9.22 12.08 -35.65
N LEU A 689 9.26 10.99 -34.88
CA LEU A 689 10.16 9.88 -35.20
C LEU A 689 9.49 9.07 -36.30
N ASN A 690 10.19 8.87 -37.43
CA ASN A 690 9.68 8.09 -38.55
C ASN A 690 9.58 6.61 -38.15
N LEU A 691 8.41 6.01 -38.34
CA LEU A 691 8.12 4.61 -38.04
C LEU A 691 9.06 3.63 -38.74
N ASP A 692 9.52 3.92 -39.95
CA ASP A 692 10.46 3.03 -40.64
C ASP A 692 11.82 2.93 -39.91
N GLU A 693 12.09 3.82 -38.95
CA GLU A 693 13.26 3.74 -38.06
C GLU A 693 12.98 3.03 -36.73
N VAL A 694 11.71 2.92 -36.30
CA VAL A 694 11.32 2.37 -34.99
C VAL A 694 10.68 0.99 -35.10
N LEU A 695 9.89 0.74 -36.16
CA LEU A 695 9.38 -0.57 -36.57
C LEU A 695 9.66 -0.81 -38.09
N PRO A 696 10.92 -0.78 -38.57
CA PRO A 696 11.28 -1.08 -39.96
C PRO A 696 10.51 -2.28 -40.53
N SER A 697 9.67 -1.98 -41.51
CA SER A 697 8.93 -2.97 -42.31
C SER A 697 9.82 -3.77 -43.26
N THR A 698 11.07 -3.33 -43.49
CA THR A 698 11.92 -3.77 -44.61
C THR A 698 13.27 -4.38 -44.25
N LEU A 699 13.73 -4.30 -42.99
CA LEU A 699 14.91 -5.07 -42.50
C LEU A 699 14.54 -6.40 -41.84
N ALA A 700 13.28 -6.79 -41.96
CA ALA A 700 12.68 -8.05 -41.49
C ALA A 700 13.13 -9.31 -42.26
N ALA A 701 14.11 -9.22 -43.18
CA ALA A 701 14.49 -10.35 -44.04
C ALA A 701 15.69 -11.17 -43.52
N ALA A 702 16.56 -10.60 -42.69
CA ALA A 702 17.71 -11.33 -42.15
C ALA A 702 17.41 -11.86 -40.74
N SER A 703 17.28 -13.18 -40.62
CA SER A 703 17.12 -13.88 -39.34
C SER A 703 18.41 -13.93 -38.51
N SER A 704 19.54 -13.48 -39.07
CA SER A 704 20.85 -13.53 -38.41
C SER A 704 21.76 -12.36 -38.81
N SER A 705 22.71 -12.03 -37.94
CA SER A 705 23.78 -11.06 -38.17
C SER A 705 25.11 -11.63 -37.70
N THR A 706 26.23 -11.22 -38.31
CA THR A 706 27.56 -11.75 -37.96
C THR A 706 28.52 -10.64 -37.60
N VAL A 707 29.25 -10.79 -36.48
CA VAL A 707 30.23 -9.81 -36.00
C VAL A 707 31.67 -10.27 -36.31
N LYS A 708 32.34 -9.42 -37.09
CA LYS A 708 33.60 -9.53 -37.82
C LYS A 708 34.79 -8.63 -37.45
N THR A 709 36.02 -9.12 -37.32
CA THR A 709 37.21 -8.22 -37.27
C THR A 709 37.70 -7.74 -38.65
N ALA A 710 37.35 -8.43 -39.75
CA ALA A 710 37.64 -8.00 -41.13
C ALA A 710 36.70 -8.62 -42.19
N LEU A 711 36.43 -7.90 -43.29
CA LEU A 711 35.77 -8.44 -44.48
C LEU A 711 36.77 -9.28 -45.29
N LEU A 712 36.53 -10.59 -45.43
CA LEU A 712 37.25 -11.42 -46.40
C LEU A 712 36.74 -11.09 -47.81
N GLU A 713 37.65 -10.75 -48.74
CA GLU A 713 37.31 -10.55 -50.15
C GLU A 713 36.72 -11.84 -50.73
N GLY A 714 35.46 -11.80 -51.18
CA GLY A 714 34.81 -12.89 -51.93
C GLY A 714 33.58 -13.54 -51.30
N GLU A 715 33.08 -13.08 -50.16
CA GLU A 715 31.86 -13.65 -49.54
C GLU A 715 30.56 -13.13 -50.20
N SER A 716 29.72 -14.04 -50.67
CA SER A 716 28.47 -13.76 -51.39
C SER A 716 27.25 -13.60 -50.46
N ASN A 717 26.81 -12.35 -50.28
CA ASN A 717 25.42 -11.84 -50.38
C ASN A 717 24.24 -12.32 -49.49
N ILE A 718 24.38 -12.93 -48.31
CA ILE A 718 23.18 -13.18 -47.44
C ILE A 718 23.34 -12.80 -45.96
N THR A 719 24.57 -12.68 -45.43
CA THR A 719 24.83 -12.28 -44.04
C THR A 719 25.32 -10.84 -43.95
N PHE A 720 24.66 -10.01 -43.13
CA PHE A 720 25.16 -8.67 -42.79
C PHE A 720 26.35 -8.79 -41.83
N PHE A 721 27.48 -8.20 -42.19
CA PHE A 721 28.70 -8.18 -41.38
C PHE A 721 28.84 -6.86 -40.62
N PHE A 722 29.12 -6.95 -39.33
CA PHE A 722 29.28 -5.80 -38.45
C PHE A 722 30.61 -5.84 -37.70
N LEU A 723 31.14 -4.67 -37.35
CA LEU A 723 32.41 -4.53 -36.63
C LEU A 723 32.26 -4.67 -35.10
N ASN A 724 31.04 -4.56 -34.58
CA ASN A 724 30.71 -4.74 -33.17
C ASN A 724 29.26 -5.24 -33.01
N VAL A 725 28.90 -5.64 -31.79
CA VAL A 725 27.60 -6.21 -31.44
C VAL A 725 26.51 -5.14 -31.47
N THR A 726 26.81 -3.93 -30.97
CA THR A 726 25.87 -2.81 -31.02
C THR A 726 25.36 -2.55 -32.44
N ALA A 727 26.25 -2.53 -33.43
CA ALA A 727 25.91 -2.32 -34.83
C ALA A 727 25.08 -3.47 -35.41
N ALA A 728 25.37 -4.72 -35.03
CA ALA A 728 24.57 -5.88 -35.42
C ALA A 728 23.14 -5.83 -34.86
N MET A 729 22.95 -5.13 -33.73
CA MET A 729 21.65 -4.94 -33.08
C MET A 729 20.91 -3.68 -33.54
N THR A 730 21.56 -2.68 -34.14
CA THR A 730 20.96 -1.33 -34.38
C THR A 730 19.64 -1.36 -35.15
N ASN A 731 19.49 -2.25 -36.13
CA ASN A 731 18.30 -2.31 -37.01
C ASN A 731 17.39 -3.51 -36.72
N ALA A 732 17.55 -4.13 -35.54
CA ALA A 732 16.72 -5.26 -35.12
C ALA A 732 15.59 -4.77 -34.23
N ASN A 733 14.38 -5.28 -34.48
CA ASN A 733 13.19 -5.08 -33.63
C ASN A 733 12.49 -6.41 -33.34
N ASP A 734 13.21 -7.51 -33.53
CA ASP A 734 12.77 -8.84 -33.18
C ASP A 734 12.38 -8.86 -31.70
N GLY A 735 11.21 -9.41 -31.39
CA GLY A 735 10.74 -9.58 -30.02
C GLY A 735 11.32 -10.85 -29.38
N PRO A 736 11.14 -11.03 -28.05
CA PRO A 736 11.55 -12.23 -27.35
C PRO A 736 11.01 -13.55 -27.91
N ASP A 737 9.84 -13.53 -28.56
CA ASP A 737 9.25 -14.73 -29.16
C ASP A 737 10.00 -15.22 -30.42
N ARG A 738 10.82 -14.36 -31.02
CA ARG A 738 11.58 -14.64 -32.25
C ARG A 738 12.94 -13.94 -32.20
N PRO A 739 13.83 -14.29 -31.26
CA PRO A 739 15.06 -13.55 -31.04
C PRO A 739 15.97 -13.58 -32.28
N ARG A 740 16.67 -12.47 -32.54
CA ARG A 740 17.64 -12.40 -33.63
C ARG A 740 18.95 -13.08 -33.23
N LEU A 741 19.43 -13.99 -34.08
CA LEU A 741 20.74 -14.61 -33.91
C LEU A 741 21.87 -13.64 -34.29
N ILE A 742 22.85 -13.49 -33.41
CA ILE A 742 24.06 -12.72 -33.61
C ILE A 742 25.25 -13.66 -33.38
N SER A 743 25.90 -14.05 -34.47
CA SER A 743 27.10 -14.89 -34.40
C SER A 743 28.36 -14.04 -34.27
N ILE A 744 29.12 -14.26 -33.20
CA ILE A 744 30.39 -13.58 -32.91
C ILE A 744 31.55 -14.48 -33.34
N ASN A 745 32.31 -14.04 -34.34
CA ASN A 745 33.51 -14.76 -34.79
C ASN A 745 34.68 -14.60 -33.81
N ASP A 746 35.80 -15.25 -34.13
CA ASP A 746 37.04 -15.10 -33.38
C ASP A 746 37.49 -13.64 -33.33
N GLY A 747 37.72 -13.14 -32.11
CA GLY A 747 38.14 -11.78 -31.89
C GLY A 747 37.75 -11.24 -30.51
N ASN A 748 38.25 -10.04 -30.23
CA ASN A 748 37.80 -9.24 -29.10
C ASN A 748 37.06 -8.00 -29.62
N TYR A 749 35.80 -7.85 -29.22
CA TYR A 749 34.90 -6.80 -29.69
C TYR A 749 34.65 -5.82 -28.55
N VAL A 750 35.13 -4.59 -28.71
CA VAL A 750 34.98 -3.54 -27.69
C VAL A 750 33.72 -2.73 -27.98
N GLU A 751 32.86 -2.62 -26.98
CA GLU A 751 31.60 -1.88 -27.02
C GLU A 751 31.79 -0.50 -26.38
N PRO A 752 31.84 0.58 -27.18
CA PRO A 752 32.21 1.91 -26.69
C PRO A 752 31.17 2.53 -25.74
N LEU A 753 29.90 2.14 -25.86
CA LEU A 753 28.77 2.79 -25.19
C LEU A 753 27.82 1.79 -24.47
N GLY A 754 28.26 0.56 -24.25
CA GLY A 754 27.39 -0.54 -23.79
C GLY A 754 26.33 -0.95 -24.82
N ILE A 755 25.76 -2.15 -24.65
CA ILE A 755 24.75 -2.74 -25.53
C ILE A 755 23.34 -2.63 -24.94
N VAL A 756 22.54 -1.67 -25.43
CA VAL A 756 21.12 -1.56 -25.03
C VAL A 756 20.30 -2.59 -25.81
N VAL A 757 19.81 -3.62 -25.13
CA VAL A 757 18.86 -4.58 -25.69
C VAL A 757 17.45 -3.97 -25.75
N GLY A 758 17.03 -3.30 -24.67
CA GLY A 758 15.68 -2.74 -24.56
C GLY A 758 14.62 -3.85 -24.57
N ALA A 759 13.52 -3.63 -25.29
CA ALA A 759 12.36 -4.55 -25.37
C ALA A 759 12.55 -5.72 -26.36
N ARG A 760 13.74 -5.85 -26.95
CA ARG A 760 14.02 -6.73 -28.09
C ARG A 760 14.56 -8.09 -27.66
N GLY A 761 14.50 -9.06 -28.56
CA GLY A 761 15.03 -10.42 -28.37
C GLY A 761 16.30 -10.66 -29.16
N PHE A 762 17.37 -11.10 -28.48
CA PHE A 762 18.63 -11.49 -29.12
C PHE A 762 19.17 -12.81 -28.58
N ASP A 763 19.74 -13.60 -29.48
CA ASP A 763 20.57 -14.75 -29.17
C ASP A 763 21.98 -14.47 -29.68
N VAL A 764 22.96 -14.38 -28.78
CA VAL A 764 24.33 -14.02 -29.11
C VAL A 764 25.22 -15.23 -28.89
N GLU A 765 25.74 -15.79 -29.98
CA GLU A 765 26.54 -17.01 -29.99
C GLU A 765 27.98 -16.72 -30.39
N GLY A 766 28.94 -17.04 -29.53
CA GLY A 766 30.37 -17.00 -29.82
C GLY A 766 30.94 -18.32 -30.31
N GLN A 767 32.09 -18.26 -30.99
CA GLN A 767 32.87 -19.43 -31.42
C GLN A 767 33.56 -20.22 -30.27
N GLY A 768 33.21 -19.90 -29.01
CA GLY A 768 33.81 -20.42 -27.78
C GLY A 768 34.41 -19.30 -26.92
N ALA A 769 34.34 -19.45 -25.60
CA ALA A 769 34.82 -18.44 -24.64
C ALA A 769 36.34 -18.16 -24.77
N ASP A 770 37.12 -19.08 -25.34
CA ASP A 770 38.55 -18.86 -25.60
C ASP A 770 38.84 -18.10 -26.90
N ARG A 771 37.85 -17.98 -27.79
CA ARG A 771 38.02 -17.45 -29.15
C ARG A 771 37.28 -16.13 -29.40
N ALA A 772 36.12 -15.95 -28.77
CA ALA A 772 35.27 -14.78 -28.94
C ALA A 772 35.05 -14.07 -27.61
N SER A 773 35.32 -12.76 -27.56
CA SER A 773 35.06 -11.94 -26.38
C SER A 773 34.38 -10.61 -26.70
N ILE A 774 33.51 -10.16 -25.78
CA ILE A 774 32.88 -8.84 -25.81
C ILE A 774 33.35 -8.08 -24.58
N THR A 775 33.87 -6.87 -24.79
CA THR A 775 34.46 -6.03 -23.73
C THR A 775 33.73 -4.69 -23.66
N ASN A 776 33.29 -4.24 -22.49
CA ASN A 776 32.82 -2.85 -22.32
C ASN A 776 34.00 -1.87 -22.43
N SER A 777 33.80 -0.63 -22.86
CA SER A 777 34.89 0.35 -22.86
C SER A 777 35.26 0.78 -21.42
N GLY A 778 36.55 0.87 -21.14
CA GLY A 778 37.08 1.39 -19.87
C GLY A 778 37.31 2.90 -19.88
N ASP A 779 36.85 3.61 -20.91
CA ASP A 779 37.12 5.03 -21.08
C ASP A 779 36.37 5.85 -20.02
N ALA A 780 37.10 6.75 -19.37
CA ALA A 780 36.57 7.59 -18.30
C ALA A 780 35.48 8.53 -18.83
N GLY A 781 34.23 8.30 -18.42
CA GLY A 781 33.09 9.18 -18.72
C GLY A 781 32.05 8.63 -19.70
N LEU A 782 32.27 7.45 -20.28
CA LEU A 782 31.32 6.80 -21.21
C LEU A 782 30.95 5.42 -20.66
N ILE A 783 29.66 5.25 -20.35
CA ILE A 783 28.91 4.03 -20.02
C ILE A 783 29.74 2.77 -19.71
N TRP A 784 29.67 2.29 -18.48
CA TRP A 784 30.52 1.19 -18.01
C TRP A 784 29.82 -0.17 -17.81
N TRP A 785 28.52 -0.28 -18.12
CA TRP A 785 27.82 -1.56 -18.19
C TRP A 785 27.99 -2.20 -19.58
N LEU A 786 27.90 -3.53 -19.67
CA LEU A 786 27.99 -4.25 -20.95
C LEU A 786 26.62 -4.48 -21.60
N PHE A 787 25.63 -4.97 -20.84
CA PHE A 787 24.26 -5.13 -21.32
C PHE A 787 23.22 -4.40 -20.44
N LEU A 788 22.22 -3.78 -21.08
CA LEU A 788 21.01 -3.25 -20.45
C LEU A 788 19.79 -3.84 -21.14
N VAL A 789 19.03 -4.67 -20.41
CA VAL A 789 17.83 -5.35 -20.88
C VAL A 789 16.62 -4.78 -20.14
N THR A 790 15.65 -4.23 -20.88
CA THR A 790 14.45 -3.58 -20.34
C THR A 790 13.22 -4.25 -20.96
N GLY A 791 12.60 -5.20 -20.27
CA GLY A 791 11.48 -6.00 -20.78
C GLY A 791 11.82 -7.06 -21.86
N GLY A 792 12.89 -6.87 -22.64
CA GLY A 792 13.31 -7.78 -23.71
C GLY A 792 13.98 -9.07 -23.22
N SER A 793 14.61 -9.80 -24.14
CA SER A 793 15.35 -11.03 -23.82
C SER A 793 16.74 -11.04 -24.45
N LEU A 794 17.71 -11.53 -23.68
CA LEU A 794 19.08 -11.71 -24.11
C LEU A 794 19.54 -13.12 -23.76
N GLN A 795 19.84 -13.92 -24.77
CA GLN A 795 20.52 -15.19 -24.62
C GLN A 795 21.98 -15.01 -25.04
N LEU A 796 22.90 -15.50 -24.23
CA LEU A 796 24.34 -15.47 -24.47
C LEU A 796 24.87 -16.90 -24.45
N GLN A 797 25.61 -17.29 -25.49
CA GLN A 797 26.21 -18.61 -25.59
C GLN A 797 27.67 -18.59 -26.04
N GLY A 798 28.52 -19.38 -25.38
CA GLY A 798 29.84 -19.74 -25.92
C GLY A 798 30.79 -18.55 -26.11
N LEU A 799 30.80 -17.59 -25.20
CA LEU A 799 31.55 -16.35 -25.33
C LEU A 799 32.14 -15.87 -23.99
N LYS A 800 33.18 -15.05 -24.08
CA LYS A 800 33.84 -14.41 -22.94
C LYS A 800 33.38 -12.97 -22.80
N LEU A 801 32.75 -12.64 -21.68
CA LEU A 801 32.39 -11.26 -21.33
C LEU A 801 33.52 -10.65 -20.49
N GLN A 802 34.06 -9.53 -20.94
CA GLN A 802 35.17 -8.87 -20.29
C GLN A 802 34.74 -7.51 -19.73
N GLN A 803 35.00 -7.31 -18.45
CA GLN A 803 34.84 -6.02 -17.81
C GLN A 803 36.17 -5.26 -17.79
N SER A 804 36.19 -4.11 -18.45
CA SER A 804 37.29 -3.15 -18.41
C SER A 804 37.52 -2.61 -16.99
N PHE A 805 38.78 -2.34 -16.65
CA PHE A 805 39.14 -1.73 -15.37
C PHE A 805 38.61 -0.31 -15.21
N THR A 806 38.19 0.01 -13.99
CA THR A 806 37.74 1.35 -13.59
C THR A 806 38.15 1.66 -12.15
N THR A 807 38.41 2.93 -11.84
CA THR A 807 38.68 3.41 -10.48
C THR A 807 37.42 3.90 -9.75
N SER A 808 36.30 4.01 -10.46
CA SER A 808 35.07 4.61 -9.96
C SER A 808 33.96 3.57 -9.80
N PRO A 809 33.13 3.63 -8.75
CA PRO A 809 31.96 2.75 -8.58
C PRO A 809 30.84 3.14 -9.54
N TYR A 810 30.14 2.17 -10.13
CA TYR A 810 29.07 2.45 -11.11
C TYR A 810 27.93 1.44 -11.22
N GLY A 811 27.61 0.70 -10.17
CA GLY A 811 26.52 -0.28 -10.19
C GLY A 811 26.93 -1.58 -10.89
N ALA A 812 26.14 -2.05 -11.86
CA ALA A 812 26.24 -3.39 -12.45
C ALA A 812 26.96 -3.48 -13.81
N PHE A 813 27.49 -4.67 -14.11
CA PHE A 813 28.04 -5.07 -15.41
C PHE A 813 26.94 -5.46 -16.40
N ILE A 814 25.84 -6.05 -15.92
CA ILE A 814 24.63 -6.32 -16.70
C ILE A 814 23.41 -5.85 -15.89
N PHE A 815 22.52 -5.08 -16.52
CA PHE A 815 21.28 -4.59 -15.93
C PHE A 815 20.06 -5.29 -16.54
N LEU A 816 19.16 -5.75 -15.67
CA LEU A 816 17.84 -6.28 -15.99
C LEU A 816 16.78 -5.42 -15.29
N ARG A 817 15.92 -4.81 -16.10
CA ARG A 817 14.86 -3.90 -15.63
C ARG A 817 13.52 -4.34 -16.20
N GLY A 818 12.43 -4.09 -15.48
CA GLY A 818 11.09 -4.54 -15.87
C GLY A 818 11.03 -6.06 -16.11
N ASP A 819 10.36 -6.49 -17.18
CA ASP A 819 10.24 -7.94 -17.51
C ASP A 819 11.47 -8.53 -18.23
N GLY A 820 12.65 -7.92 -18.08
CA GLY A 820 13.87 -8.33 -18.79
C GLY A 820 14.30 -9.77 -18.49
N ALA A 821 14.66 -10.53 -19.52
CA ALA A 821 15.14 -11.91 -19.39
C ALA A 821 16.59 -12.07 -19.85
N LEU A 822 17.40 -12.77 -19.05
CA LEU A 822 18.79 -13.12 -19.37
C LEU A 822 19.00 -14.63 -19.25
N ILE A 823 19.50 -15.26 -20.31
CA ILE A 823 19.92 -16.66 -20.33
C ILE A 823 21.40 -16.70 -20.68
N MET A 824 22.21 -17.36 -19.86
CA MET A 824 23.64 -17.53 -20.12
C MET A 824 24.00 -19.01 -20.18
N ASN A 825 24.61 -19.43 -21.28
CA ASN A 825 25.08 -20.78 -21.50
C ASN A 825 26.57 -20.80 -21.87
N SER A 826 27.38 -21.56 -21.13
CA SER A 826 28.82 -21.69 -21.45
C SER A 826 29.54 -20.33 -21.56
N ILE A 827 29.23 -19.42 -20.63
CA ILE A 827 29.77 -18.06 -20.58
C ILE A 827 30.94 -17.97 -19.60
N GLN A 828 31.99 -17.26 -19.99
CA GLN A 828 33.08 -16.88 -19.09
C GLN A 828 33.04 -15.38 -18.83
N ILE A 829 32.88 -14.96 -17.57
CA ILE A 829 32.96 -13.55 -17.17
C ILE A 829 34.34 -13.31 -16.55
N VAL A 830 35.09 -12.33 -17.08
CA VAL A 830 36.43 -11.99 -16.60
C VAL A 830 36.64 -10.48 -16.50
N HIS A 831 37.55 -10.06 -15.64
CA HIS A 831 38.05 -8.68 -15.62
C HIS A 831 39.28 -8.57 -16.50
N THR A 832 39.45 -7.43 -17.19
CA THR A 832 40.65 -7.18 -18.00
C THR A 832 41.88 -6.87 -17.14
N ASP A 833 41.70 -6.33 -15.95
CA ASP A 833 42.74 -6.13 -14.94
C ASP A 833 42.45 -6.99 -13.69
N GLN A 834 43.32 -7.97 -13.44
CA GLN A 834 43.25 -8.87 -12.29
C GLN A 834 44.06 -8.39 -11.08
N THR A 835 44.83 -7.31 -11.24
CA THR A 835 45.77 -6.81 -10.24
C THR A 835 45.18 -5.76 -9.31
N HIS A 836 44.07 -5.13 -9.70
CA HIS A 836 43.37 -4.13 -8.91
C HIS A 836 41.98 -4.63 -8.47
N ALA A 837 41.59 -4.29 -7.24
CA ALA A 837 40.24 -4.55 -6.74
C ALA A 837 39.22 -3.71 -7.52
N GLN A 838 38.30 -4.39 -8.21
CA GLN A 838 37.20 -3.76 -8.94
C GLN A 838 36.10 -3.31 -7.97
N LYS A 839 35.45 -2.19 -8.28
CA LYS A 839 34.30 -1.66 -7.50
C LYS A 839 32.94 -2.08 -8.06
N SER A 840 32.89 -2.74 -9.21
CA SER A 840 31.67 -3.24 -9.85
C SER A 840 31.97 -4.57 -10.56
N GLY A 841 31.03 -5.51 -10.50
CA GLY A 841 31.14 -6.85 -11.10
C GLY A 841 29.84 -7.66 -10.95
N THR A 842 28.71 -6.96 -10.77
CA THR A 842 27.42 -7.56 -10.44
C THR A 842 26.53 -7.65 -11.68
N ILE A 843 25.67 -8.66 -11.71
CA ILE A 843 24.46 -8.64 -12.53
C ILE A 843 23.37 -8.11 -11.62
N GLU A 844 22.71 -7.02 -12.01
CA GLU A 844 21.66 -6.39 -11.21
C GLU A 844 20.32 -6.53 -11.92
N ALA A 845 19.37 -7.15 -11.22
CA ALA A 845 18.00 -7.32 -11.69
C ALA A 845 17.07 -6.63 -10.69
N THR A 846 16.47 -5.51 -11.07
CA THR A 846 15.41 -4.87 -10.28
C THR A 846 14.07 -5.57 -10.47
N ALA A 847 13.91 -6.21 -11.63
CA ALA A 847 12.82 -7.10 -12.01
C ALA A 847 13.30 -8.04 -13.14
N GLY A 848 12.48 -9.04 -13.50
CA GLY A 848 12.78 -9.96 -14.59
C GLY A 848 13.39 -11.29 -14.14
N SER A 849 14.08 -11.98 -15.04
CA SER A 849 14.61 -13.34 -14.80
C SER A 849 16.03 -13.55 -15.30
N VAL A 850 16.81 -14.32 -14.53
CA VAL A 850 18.16 -14.78 -14.90
C VAL A 850 18.21 -16.30 -14.85
N SER A 851 18.65 -16.92 -15.93
CA SER A 851 18.90 -18.36 -16.01
C SER A 851 20.37 -18.62 -16.38
N PHE A 852 20.98 -19.58 -15.67
CA PHE A 852 22.32 -20.09 -15.96
C PHE A 852 22.21 -21.55 -16.39
N GLU A 853 22.66 -21.83 -17.60
CA GLU A 853 22.69 -23.17 -18.17
C GLU A 853 24.15 -23.60 -18.38
N ASN A 854 24.46 -24.84 -18.02
CA ASN A 854 25.80 -25.43 -18.15
C ASN A 854 25.80 -26.49 -19.24
#